data_AF-A0AAV5VTQ9-F1
#
_entry.id   AF-A0AAV5VTQ9-F1
#
_cell.length_a   1.000
_cell.length_b   1.000
_cell.length_c   1.000
_cell.angle_alpha   90.00
_cell.angle_beta   90.00
_cell.angle_gamma   90.00
#
_symmetry.space_group_name_H-M   'P 1'
#
loop_
_entity.id
_entity.type
_entity.pdbx_description
1 polymer ?
#
loop_
_entity_poly.entity_id
_entity_poly.type
_entity_poly.pdbx_seq_one_letter_code
_entity_poly.pdbx_strand_id
1 'polypeptide(L)'
;ADSSSSQSGFAPSFTYKSNDNTYREGTPVKLHCEVTGKPKPTIEWYFRNDRFVNSRKHELSNGDQILKIFPFLETDVGSYVCRAANIYGHIESTARVDLVSSVPPTIVDAPHSSSVNPGEQLTLRCKSNGVPRPSTTWFFDGTEIPRTSGRFVISSDGSELTISHVSRPDDGVFACMAGNTVGSMMAEARVTVRGVQAIDASFDEATLRTLVDKARMNVNKAINTTKADLTQTSGVRSVGDLRKLFRFAIPSQAAELTKAREIYEESIRLVNAHVDKGLNLAGIDISGKNVSFESILSPTHVTIIMELSGCQHEIVKRTHESLNAFYESLRSYDGQCNNIDHPQWGVAQWPLRRLLPAQYENGFNTPIGWNQGRLYNGFAKPNPRLVSRQLVATREITPHTTLSSFVMQWGQIVDHDMTHTPFALSRTSYTSGAVCNQTCDNVDPCFNIQLLPDDPKINSANAFYKKFPCMEFERSGAICGSGETSLLFQRVTQREQMNILTSYLDASFLYGSTEVQALELRDLFGDHGLMRFDIVSAAQKPYLPFEKDTGMDCRRNVSDDNPIRCFLAGDVRANEQVGLTAMHTLFLREHNRMAAKLLTLNPLWDGERIYQETRKIIGAVVQHITYSTWLPIVLGKTAYSELLGDYTGYNPETDASIANVFATAAFRFAHTLINPKLRRLDKNFSTIPQGDLPLHKALFAPEIMLSEGGIDPLLRGLFASPLKLPKPSQLLNTELTEKLFNRNVDIALDLASLNIQRGRDHGLPGYAEYRRFCNLSVPVNWVDMEPIVKDADVVSKLRTLYGHPANIDVWVGGITERRHSEGLVGPLFACIIAEQFKRAREGDRFWYENPGVFTPLQLQQIKKSTLSRLLCDNGDEIDKVQRNAFMFPGNSTQLYEKCENLPEVNLAVFSSCCDSACEGSTGAEELPVRRRRTLKGCEKDGERHNDREEWRKDECTKCRCEGGTIWCAATCK
;
A
#
# COMPACT_ATOMS: atom_id res chain seq x y z
N ALA A 1 -65.53 70.00 54.18
CA ALA A 1 -64.79 69.31 55.25
C ALA A 1 -65.65 68.14 55.69
N ASP A 2 -65.45 66.94 55.17
CA ASP A 2 -64.29 66.03 55.27
C ASP A 2 -64.61 64.93 56.29
N SER A 3 -64.69 63.70 55.80
CA SER A 3 -64.34 62.52 56.58
C SER A 3 -63.66 61.53 55.64
N SER A 4 -62.34 61.47 55.76
CA SER A 4 -61.43 60.57 55.07
C SER A 4 -61.60 59.14 55.58
N SER A 5 -61.90 58.19 54.69
CA SER A 5 -61.81 56.76 54.99
C SER A 5 -60.36 56.28 54.81
N SER A 6 -59.74 55.85 55.91
CA SER A 6 -58.41 55.24 55.90
C SER A 6 -58.47 53.84 55.25
N GLN A 7 -58.02 53.71 54.00
CA GLN A 7 -57.76 52.40 53.40
C GLN A 7 -56.55 51.76 54.09
N SER A 8 -56.73 50.64 54.76
CA SER A 8 -55.63 49.85 55.34
C SER A 8 -54.73 49.29 54.23
N GLY A 9 -53.47 49.69 54.24
CA GLY A 9 -52.41 49.06 53.44
C GLY A 9 -51.78 47.88 54.18
N PHE A 10 -51.06 47.03 53.47
CA PHE A 10 -50.35 45.88 54.04
C PHE A 10 -49.03 45.59 53.29
N ALA A 11 -48.07 45.04 54.03
CA ALA A 11 -46.74 44.70 53.54
C ALA A 11 -46.79 43.63 52.44
N PRO A 12 -45.75 43.53 51.58
CA PRO A 12 -45.72 42.53 50.52
C PRO A 12 -45.75 41.10 51.10
N SER A 13 -46.41 40.17 50.41
CA SER A 13 -46.36 38.73 50.69
C SER A 13 -46.21 37.93 49.40
N PHE A 14 -45.47 36.82 49.42
CA PHE A 14 -45.31 35.96 48.24
C PHE A 14 -46.59 35.16 47.98
N THR A 15 -47.12 35.23 46.76
CA THR A 15 -48.14 34.30 46.26
C THR A 15 -47.53 33.11 45.56
N TYR A 16 -46.42 33.31 44.86
CA TYR A 16 -45.66 32.24 44.22
C TYR A 16 -44.19 32.64 44.09
N LYS A 17 -43.28 31.74 44.39
CA LYS A 17 -41.84 31.97 44.30
C LYS A 17 -41.16 30.74 43.72
N SER A 18 -40.18 30.95 42.85
CA SER A 18 -39.35 29.86 42.36
C SER A 18 -38.57 29.21 43.50
N ASN A 19 -38.52 27.88 43.50
CA ASN A 19 -37.62 27.10 44.33
C ASN A 19 -36.32 26.82 43.58
N ASP A 20 -35.33 26.28 44.29
CA ASP A 20 -34.10 25.78 43.70
C ASP A 20 -34.39 24.76 42.59
N ASN A 21 -33.71 24.90 41.45
CA ASN A 21 -33.98 24.06 40.29
C ASN A 21 -32.74 23.95 39.37
N THR A 22 -32.68 22.89 38.58
CA THR A 22 -31.59 22.62 37.64
C THR A 22 -32.04 22.77 36.20
N TYR A 23 -31.23 23.42 35.35
CA TYR A 23 -31.56 23.63 33.95
C TYR A 23 -30.45 23.14 33.03
N ARG A 24 -30.79 22.81 31.78
CA ARG A 24 -29.81 22.41 30.77
C ARG A 24 -29.18 23.64 30.14
N GLU A 25 -27.90 23.56 29.83
CA GLU A 25 -27.22 24.59 29.06
C GLU A 25 -27.94 24.82 27.71
N GLY A 26 -28.03 26.09 27.29
CA GLY A 26 -28.71 26.52 26.08
C GLY A 26 -30.24 26.63 26.19
N THR A 27 -30.88 26.22 27.29
CA THR A 27 -32.35 26.29 27.44
C THR A 27 -32.83 27.59 28.10
N PRO A 28 -34.07 28.03 27.87
CA PRO A 28 -34.62 29.21 28.55
C PRO A 28 -35.03 28.88 29.99
N VAL A 29 -34.50 29.64 30.96
CA VAL A 29 -34.87 29.57 32.37
C VAL A 29 -35.92 30.64 32.67
N LYS A 30 -36.93 30.31 33.49
CA LYS A 30 -37.92 31.27 34.00
C LYS A 30 -38.00 31.17 35.51
N LEU A 31 -37.72 32.26 36.20
CA LEU A 31 -37.85 32.42 37.64
C LEU A 31 -39.04 33.31 37.96
N HIS A 32 -39.83 32.90 38.95
CA HIS A 32 -41.05 33.57 39.38
C HIS A 32 -40.88 34.18 40.78
N CYS A 33 -41.45 35.35 40.95
CA CYS A 33 -41.53 36.09 42.19
C CYS A 33 -42.83 36.90 42.19
N GLU A 34 -43.93 36.19 42.33
CA GLU A 34 -45.27 36.75 42.34
C GLU A 34 -45.62 37.16 43.77
N VAL A 35 -46.06 38.41 43.92
CA VAL A 35 -46.26 39.05 45.22
C VAL A 35 -47.55 39.86 45.24
N THR A 36 -48.17 39.91 46.41
CA THR A 36 -49.31 40.79 46.71
C THR A 36 -48.92 41.82 47.76
N GLY A 37 -49.50 43.01 47.71
CA GLY A 37 -49.25 44.07 48.67
C GLY A 37 -50.03 45.33 48.30
N LYS A 38 -50.36 46.17 49.29
CA LYS A 38 -51.06 47.44 49.05
C LYS A 38 -50.38 48.57 49.82
N PRO A 39 -49.77 49.57 49.15
CA PRO A 39 -49.62 49.76 47.69
C PRO A 39 -48.87 48.62 46.98
N LYS A 40 -49.05 48.51 45.65
CA LYS A 40 -48.43 47.47 44.82
C LYS A 40 -46.91 47.46 45.03
N PRO A 41 -46.28 46.33 45.41
CA PRO A 41 -44.85 46.26 45.65
C PRO A 41 -44.03 46.50 44.37
N THR A 42 -42.85 47.13 44.53
CA THR A 42 -41.81 47.18 43.50
C THR A 42 -40.95 45.92 43.61
N ILE A 43 -40.59 45.32 42.48
CA ILE A 43 -39.88 44.04 42.42
C ILE A 43 -38.54 44.22 41.73
N GLU A 44 -37.48 43.69 42.32
CA GLU A 44 -36.13 43.71 41.77
C GLU A 44 -35.50 42.32 41.87
N TRP A 45 -34.75 41.93 40.83
CA TRP A 45 -34.00 40.68 40.81
C TRP A 45 -32.50 40.95 40.87
N TYR A 46 -31.79 40.09 41.58
CA TYR A 46 -30.35 40.17 41.80
C TYR A 46 -29.67 38.83 41.53
N PHE A 47 -28.45 38.87 41.00
CA PHE A 47 -27.53 37.72 40.90
C PHE A 47 -26.13 38.19 41.24
N ARG A 48 -25.47 37.52 42.21
CA ARG A 48 -24.14 37.92 42.72
C ARG A 48 -24.05 39.41 43.11
N ASN A 49 -25.14 39.93 43.72
CA ASN A 49 -25.34 41.33 44.11
C ASN A 49 -25.53 42.34 42.97
N ASP A 50 -25.52 41.91 41.70
CA ASP A 50 -25.84 42.77 40.56
C ASP A 50 -27.34 42.74 40.25
N ARG A 51 -27.94 43.92 40.07
CA ARG A 51 -29.37 44.05 39.73
C ARG A 51 -29.61 43.74 38.26
N PHE A 52 -30.59 42.89 37.97
CA PHE A 52 -31.00 42.64 36.60
C PHE A 52 -31.72 43.82 35.96
N VAL A 53 -31.47 43.98 34.66
CA VAL A 53 -32.19 44.87 33.75
C VAL A 53 -32.45 44.13 32.45
N ASN A 54 -33.48 44.55 31.70
CA ASN A 54 -33.78 43.96 30.39
C ASN A 54 -32.57 44.05 29.44
N SER A 55 -32.22 42.93 28.82
CA SER A 55 -31.09 42.80 27.90
C SER A 55 -31.39 41.74 26.83
N ARG A 56 -30.44 41.47 25.91
CA ARG A 56 -30.60 40.38 24.93
C ARG A 56 -30.69 38.98 25.57
N LYS A 57 -30.16 38.82 26.79
CA LYS A 57 -30.10 37.54 27.52
C LYS A 57 -31.16 37.43 28.62
N HIS A 58 -31.54 38.54 29.23
CA HIS A 58 -32.45 38.61 30.38
C HIS A 58 -33.71 39.41 30.04
N GLU A 59 -34.88 38.83 30.34
CA GLU A 59 -36.19 39.43 30.09
C GLU A 59 -37.02 39.44 31.38
N LEU A 60 -37.37 40.63 31.86
CA LEU A 60 -38.28 40.90 32.97
C LEU A 60 -39.69 41.14 32.40
N SER A 61 -40.66 40.39 32.90
CA SER A 61 -42.05 40.43 32.41
C SER A 61 -43.06 40.33 33.56
N ASN A 62 -44.34 40.59 33.26
CA ASN A 62 -45.45 40.58 34.23
C ASN A 62 -45.27 41.55 35.42
N GLY A 63 -44.79 42.77 35.14
CA GLY A 63 -44.45 43.76 36.17
C GLY A 63 -43.27 43.31 37.04
N ASP A 64 -42.22 42.82 36.38
CA ASP A 64 -40.96 42.31 36.95
C ASP A 64 -41.09 41.08 37.86
N GLN A 65 -42.28 40.47 37.92
CA GLN A 65 -42.55 39.23 38.65
C GLN A 65 -41.89 38.00 38.03
N ILE A 66 -41.53 38.04 36.74
CA ILE A 66 -40.91 36.90 36.04
C ILE A 66 -39.59 37.34 35.40
N LEU A 67 -38.49 36.69 35.79
CA LEU A 67 -37.17 36.82 35.16
C LEU A 67 -36.93 35.62 34.24
N LYS A 68 -36.70 35.88 32.96
CA LYS A 68 -36.34 34.87 31.96
C LYS A 68 -34.90 35.04 31.50
N ILE A 69 -34.16 33.94 31.38
CA ILE A 69 -32.74 33.90 30.99
C ILE A 69 -32.59 32.98 29.78
N PHE A 70 -32.06 33.47 28.67
CA PHE A 70 -31.80 32.65 27.47
C PHE A 70 -30.66 33.23 26.59
N PRO A 71 -29.69 32.40 26.15
CA PRO A 71 -29.46 31.02 26.57
C PRO A 71 -28.91 30.93 27.99
N PHE A 72 -29.29 29.89 28.75
CA PHE A 72 -28.70 29.59 30.06
C PHE A 72 -27.34 28.91 29.89
N LEU A 73 -26.29 29.44 30.51
CA LEU A 73 -24.90 28.98 30.38
C LEU A 73 -24.31 28.68 31.77
N GLU A 74 -23.16 27.99 31.81
CA GLU A 74 -22.44 27.72 33.07
C GLU A 74 -22.18 28.98 33.91
N THR A 75 -21.94 30.12 33.24
CA THR A 75 -21.72 31.40 33.91
C THR A 75 -22.94 31.93 34.68
N ASP A 76 -24.14 31.44 34.37
CA ASP A 76 -25.41 31.81 35.00
C ASP A 76 -25.76 30.92 36.22
N VAL A 77 -24.92 29.95 36.55
CA VAL A 77 -25.12 29.12 37.75
C VAL A 77 -24.93 29.94 39.02
N GLY A 78 -25.89 29.84 39.94
CA GLY A 78 -25.85 30.48 41.24
C GLY A 78 -27.21 30.84 41.81
N SER A 79 -27.20 31.66 42.86
CA SER A 79 -28.41 32.07 43.60
C SER A 79 -28.96 33.39 43.06
N TYR A 80 -30.25 33.36 42.72
CA TYR A 80 -31.01 34.50 42.25
C TYR A 80 -31.91 34.99 43.38
N VAL A 81 -31.82 36.27 43.71
CA VAL A 81 -32.61 36.88 44.79
C VAL A 81 -33.66 37.77 44.17
N CYS A 82 -34.93 37.53 44.49
CA CYS A 82 -36.00 38.47 44.22
C CYS A 82 -36.32 39.24 45.49
N ARG A 83 -36.40 40.57 45.37
CA ARG A 83 -36.77 41.50 46.44
C ARG A 83 -38.03 42.25 46.05
N ALA A 84 -39.06 42.20 46.90
CA ALA A 84 -40.29 42.97 46.73
C ALA A 84 -40.50 43.92 47.91
N ALA A 85 -40.78 45.19 47.64
CA ALA A 85 -40.90 46.22 48.67
C ALA A 85 -42.07 47.18 48.43
N ASN A 86 -42.74 47.60 49.50
CA ASN A 86 -43.62 48.77 49.53
C ASN A 86 -43.38 49.56 50.84
N ILE A 87 -44.18 50.60 51.09
CA ILE A 87 -44.01 51.46 52.28
C ILE A 87 -44.24 50.74 53.63
N TYR A 88 -44.85 49.56 53.62
CA TYR A 88 -45.18 48.78 54.84
C TYR A 88 -44.18 47.65 55.11
N GLY A 89 -43.25 47.37 54.20
CA GLY A 89 -42.22 46.36 54.40
C GLY A 89 -41.57 45.87 53.12
N HIS A 90 -40.60 44.97 53.28
CA HIS A 90 -39.96 44.27 52.17
C HIS A 90 -39.86 42.77 52.49
N ILE A 91 -39.85 41.97 51.44
CA ILE A 91 -39.65 40.52 51.49
C ILE A 91 -38.64 40.11 50.43
N GLU A 92 -37.89 39.05 50.70
CA GLU A 92 -36.91 38.49 49.77
C GLU A 92 -37.09 36.98 49.65
N SER A 93 -36.82 36.46 48.45
CA SER A 93 -36.74 35.03 48.18
C SER A 93 -35.50 34.75 47.36
N THR A 94 -34.82 33.67 47.70
CA THR A 94 -33.67 33.17 46.92
C THR A 94 -34.06 31.88 46.23
N ALA A 95 -33.68 31.75 44.95
CA ALA A 95 -33.77 30.51 44.18
C ALA A 95 -32.39 30.20 43.60
N ARG A 96 -31.82 29.04 43.93
CA ARG A 96 -30.58 28.55 43.36
C ARG A 96 -30.84 27.85 42.03
N VAL A 97 -30.11 28.27 41.01
CA VAL A 97 -30.17 27.71 39.67
C VAL A 97 -28.84 27.02 39.38
N ASP A 98 -28.86 25.69 39.25
CA ASP A 98 -27.68 24.89 38.94
C ASP A 98 -27.78 24.30 37.52
N LEU A 99 -26.64 23.91 36.95
CA LEU A 99 -26.62 23.10 35.72
C LEU A 99 -27.06 21.67 36.04
N VAL A 100 -27.85 21.06 35.16
CA VAL A 100 -28.08 19.61 35.21
C VAL A 100 -26.73 18.92 34.98
N SER A 101 -26.17 18.29 36.02
CA SER A 101 -25.03 17.39 35.87
C SER A 101 -25.44 16.22 34.99
N SER A 102 -25.07 16.32 33.72
CA SER A 102 -25.28 15.29 32.72
C SER A 102 -24.34 14.12 33.02
N VAL A 103 -24.90 12.98 33.42
CA VAL A 103 -24.14 11.78 33.77
C VAL A 103 -24.20 10.83 32.57
N PRO A 104 -23.07 10.48 31.93
CA PRO A 104 -23.07 9.50 30.85
C PRO A 104 -23.57 8.14 31.37
N PRO A 105 -24.12 7.29 30.49
CA PRO A 105 -24.65 6.00 30.91
C PRO A 105 -23.57 5.14 31.55
N THR A 106 -23.88 4.55 32.70
CA THR A 106 -23.06 3.55 33.38
C THR A 106 -23.88 2.29 33.55
N ILE A 107 -23.38 1.15 33.10
CA ILE A 107 -24.06 -0.13 33.27
C ILE A 107 -23.75 -0.62 34.69
N VAL A 108 -24.79 -0.71 35.53
CA VAL A 108 -24.70 -1.11 36.94
C VAL A 108 -25.01 -2.58 37.17
N ASP A 109 -25.69 -3.21 36.21
CA ASP A 109 -25.98 -4.65 36.17
C ASP A 109 -25.78 -5.08 34.73
N ALA A 110 -24.63 -5.68 34.43
CA ALA A 110 -24.23 -6.08 33.08
C ALA A 110 -24.73 -7.50 32.78
N PRO A 111 -24.97 -7.86 31.51
CA PRO A 111 -25.38 -9.21 31.18
C PRO A 111 -24.24 -10.18 31.53
N HIS A 112 -24.60 -11.34 32.07
CA HIS A 112 -23.63 -12.36 32.47
C HIS A 112 -23.59 -13.49 31.44
N SER A 113 -22.37 -13.97 31.16
CA SER A 113 -22.20 -15.13 30.27
C SER A 113 -22.82 -16.36 30.92
N SER A 114 -23.65 -17.07 30.16
CA SER A 114 -24.49 -18.15 30.69
C SER A 114 -24.52 -19.31 29.72
N SER A 115 -24.57 -20.53 30.26
CA SER A 115 -24.69 -21.72 29.45
C SER A 115 -26.03 -22.41 29.69
N VAL A 116 -26.81 -22.58 28.63
CA VAL A 116 -28.25 -22.89 28.69
C VAL A 116 -28.56 -24.09 27.79
N ASN A 117 -29.50 -24.96 28.14
CA ASN A 117 -29.86 -26.07 27.26
C ASN A 117 -30.86 -25.61 26.17
N PRO A 118 -30.86 -26.21 24.96
CA PRO A 118 -31.87 -25.92 23.96
C PRO A 118 -33.30 -26.09 24.49
N GLY A 119 -34.17 -25.12 24.23
CA GLY A 119 -35.57 -25.10 24.63
C GLY A 119 -35.84 -24.38 25.96
N GLU A 120 -34.82 -24.12 26.78
CA GLU A 120 -34.96 -23.35 28.02
C GLU A 120 -35.14 -21.85 27.73
N GLN A 121 -35.68 -21.10 28.70
CA GLN A 121 -35.80 -19.64 28.61
C GLN A 121 -34.56 -18.98 29.23
N LEU A 122 -33.98 -17.99 28.53
CA LEU A 122 -32.88 -17.19 29.05
C LEU A 122 -33.29 -15.73 29.19
N THR A 123 -32.95 -15.12 30.32
CA THR A 123 -33.12 -13.67 30.53
C THR A 123 -31.76 -13.04 30.80
N LEU A 124 -31.36 -12.09 29.94
CA LEU A 124 -30.18 -11.26 30.12
C LEU A 124 -30.59 -9.89 30.67
N ARG A 125 -29.82 -9.39 31.63
CA ARG A 125 -30.09 -8.12 32.33
C ARG A 125 -29.05 -7.07 31.94
N CYS A 126 -29.51 -5.84 31.74
CA CYS A 126 -28.67 -4.69 31.45
C CYS A 126 -29.28 -3.42 32.05
N LYS A 127 -29.06 -3.20 33.35
CA LYS A 127 -29.53 -1.98 34.03
C LYS A 127 -28.44 -0.92 33.96
N SER A 128 -28.83 0.29 33.61
CA SER A 128 -27.94 1.44 33.52
C SER A 128 -28.44 2.65 34.29
N ASN A 129 -27.50 3.43 34.81
CA ASN A 129 -27.73 4.73 35.43
C ASN A 129 -27.17 5.83 34.52
N GLY A 130 -27.78 7.00 34.53
CA GLY A 130 -27.34 8.15 33.76
C GLY A 130 -28.37 9.27 33.82
N VAL A 131 -27.94 10.49 33.51
CA VAL A 131 -28.79 11.68 33.51
C VAL A 131 -28.53 12.42 32.20
N PRO A 132 -29.48 12.48 31.25
CA PRO A 132 -30.83 11.90 31.27
C PRO A 132 -30.85 10.36 31.35
N ARG A 133 -31.98 9.77 31.81
CA ARG A 133 -32.15 8.31 31.94
C ARG A 133 -31.79 7.61 30.62
N PRO A 134 -30.80 6.69 30.59
CA PRO A 134 -30.40 6.03 29.35
C PRO A 134 -31.49 5.12 28.78
N SER A 135 -31.54 5.02 27.46
CA SER A 135 -32.28 4.00 26.73
C SER A 135 -31.35 2.83 26.40
N THR A 136 -31.76 1.61 26.70
CA THR A 136 -31.01 0.40 26.36
C THR A 136 -31.49 -0.19 25.03
N THR A 137 -30.53 -0.47 24.15
CA THR A 137 -30.71 -1.20 22.88
C THR A 137 -29.93 -2.52 22.97
N TRP A 138 -30.51 -3.61 22.51
CA TRP A 138 -29.87 -4.92 22.53
C TRP A 138 -29.39 -5.33 21.15
N PHE A 139 -28.28 -6.05 21.12
CA PHE A 139 -27.65 -6.57 19.92
C PHE A 139 -27.37 -8.05 20.09
N PHE A 140 -27.44 -8.78 19.00
CA PHE A 140 -26.94 -10.14 18.87
C PHE A 140 -25.93 -10.19 17.73
N ASP A 141 -24.68 -10.54 18.02
CA ASP A 141 -23.56 -10.59 17.07
C ASP A 141 -23.46 -9.34 16.18
N GLY A 142 -23.62 -8.16 16.80
CA GLY A 142 -23.52 -6.85 16.14
C GLY A 142 -24.78 -6.39 15.40
N THR A 143 -25.84 -7.20 15.32
CA THR A 143 -27.13 -6.81 14.73
C THR A 143 -28.10 -6.36 15.81
N GLU A 144 -28.75 -5.21 15.62
CA GLU A 144 -29.75 -4.69 16.56
C GLU A 144 -30.99 -5.58 16.63
N ILE A 145 -31.44 -5.90 17.84
CA ILE A 145 -32.66 -6.67 18.09
C ILE A 145 -33.84 -5.70 18.20
N PRO A 146 -34.83 -5.74 17.28
CA PRO A 146 -36.01 -4.87 17.37
C PRO A 146 -36.83 -5.13 18.64
N ARG A 147 -37.40 -4.07 19.24
CA ARG A 147 -38.21 -4.14 20.48
C ARG A 147 -39.38 -5.15 20.43
N THR A 148 -39.91 -5.42 19.25
CA THR A 148 -40.91 -6.46 19.02
C THR A 148 -40.40 -7.41 17.94
N SER A 149 -39.62 -8.41 18.35
CA SER A 149 -39.06 -9.43 17.47
C SER A 149 -39.42 -10.83 17.97
N GLY A 150 -40.63 -11.31 17.62
CA GLY A 150 -41.06 -12.70 17.86
C GLY A 150 -40.69 -13.27 19.23
N ARG A 151 -39.63 -14.09 19.27
CA ARG A 151 -39.12 -14.83 20.44
C ARG A 151 -38.19 -14.03 21.38
N PHE A 152 -37.73 -12.86 20.97
CA PHE A 152 -36.95 -11.91 21.76
C PHE A 152 -37.88 -10.84 22.34
N VAL A 153 -38.06 -10.86 23.65
CA VAL A 153 -38.93 -9.94 24.36
C VAL A 153 -38.08 -9.01 25.20
N ILE A 154 -38.02 -7.74 24.80
CA ILE A 154 -37.34 -6.68 25.55
C ILE A 154 -38.34 -6.04 26.52
N SER A 155 -37.96 -5.87 27.79
CA SER A 155 -38.80 -5.21 28.79
C SER A 155 -39.17 -3.78 28.37
N SER A 156 -40.28 -3.25 28.90
CA SER A 156 -40.75 -1.89 28.56
C SER A 156 -39.70 -0.81 28.81
N ASP A 157 -38.88 -0.98 29.86
CA ASP A 157 -37.78 -0.09 30.21
C ASP A 157 -36.43 -0.44 29.53
N GLY A 158 -36.39 -1.49 28.70
CA GLY A 158 -35.20 -1.93 27.96
C GLY A 158 -34.16 -2.70 28.77
N SER A 159 -34.35 -2.82 30.09
CA SER A 159 -33.35 -3.36 31.01
C SER A 159 -33.21 -4.88 31.00
N GLU A 160 -34.17 -5.61 30.43
CA GLU A 160 -34.10 -7.08 30.33
C GLU A 160 -34.43 -7.54 28.91
N LEU A 161 -33.64 -8.48 28.40
CA LEU A 161 -33.89 -9.22 27.18
C LEU A 161 -34.22 -10.66 27.55
N THR A 162 -35.43 -11.11 27.23
CA THR A 162 -35.88 -12.48 27.46
C THR A 162 -36.00 -13.24 26.13
N ILE A 163 -35.41 -14.42 26.08
CA ILE A 163 -35.43 -15.35 24.95
C ILE A 163 -36.31 -16.53 25.36
N SER A 164 -37.53 -16.61 24.81
CA SER A 164 -38.57 -17.53 25.31
C SER A 164 -38.29 -19.02 25.04
N HIS A 165 -37.52 -19.33 23.98
CA HIS A 165 -37.09 -20.68 23.62
C HIS A 165 -35.67 -20.59 23.06
N VAL A 166 -34.66 -20.75 23.92
CA VAL A 166 -33.25 -20.65 23.55
C VAL A 166 -32.90 -21.78 22.58
N SER A 167 -32.32 -21.42 21.46
CA SER A 167 -31.93 -22.32 20.37
C SER A 167 -30.44 -22.12 20.08
N ARG A 168 -29.77 -23.05 19.38
CA ARG A 168 -28.33 -22.88 19.09
C ARG A 168 -27.98 -21.61 18.28
N PRO A 169 -28.84 -21.06 17.40
CA PRO A 169 -28.62 -19.73 16.80
C PRO A 169 -28.60 -18.57 17.81
N ASP A 170 -28.89 -18.82 19.09
CA ASP A 170 -28.69 -17.88 20.19
C ASP A 170 -27.37 -18.12 20.92
N ASP A 171 -26.49 -19.00 20.41
CA ASP A 171 -25.10 -19.10 20.85
C ASP A 171 -24.30 -18.00 20.16
N GLY A 172 -23.81 -17.05 20.93
CA GLY A 172 -23.19 -15.85 20.39
C GLY A 172 -23.02 -14.79 21.46
N VAL A 173 -22.63 -13.60 21.03
CA VAL A 173 -22.40 -12.47 21.93
C VAL A 173 -23.62 -11.58 21.90
N PHE A 174 -24.33 -11.54 23.03
CA PHE A 174 -25.36 -10.55 23.25
C PHE A 174 -24.73 -9.31 23.88
N ALA A 175 -24.97 -8.16 23.26
CA ALA A 175 -24.52 -6.88 23.78
C ALA A 175 -25.72 -6.01 24.14
N CYS A 176 -25.62 -5.29 25.23
CA CYS A 176 -26.52 -4.18 25.50
C CYS A 176 -25.77 -2.86 25.39
N MET A 177 -26.37 -1.88 24.73
CA MET A 177 -25.87 -0.52 24.65
C MET A 177 -26.85 0.41 25.37
N ALA A 178 -26.40 0.98 26.49
CA ALA A 178 -27.12 2.03 27.18
C ALA A 178 -26.67 3.40 26.64
N GLY A 179 -27.60 4.18 26.09
CA GLY A 179 -27.32 5.48 25.50
C GLY A 179 -28.19 6.59 26.09
N ASN A 180 -27.60 7.75 26.35
CA ASN A 180 -28.34 9.01 26.56
C ASN A 180 -27.68 10.12 25.73
N THR A 181 -28.14 11.37 25.86
CA THR A 181 -27.60 12.50 25.09
C THR A 181 -26.15 12.87 25.43
N VAL A 182 -25.54 12.23 26.43
CA VAL A 182 -24.22 12.54 26.99
C VAL A 182 -23.17 11.52 26.56
N GLY A 183 -23.58 10.30 26.21
CA GLY A 183 -22.70 9.24 25.73
C GLY A 183 -23.41 7.89 25.64
N SER A 184 -22.67 6.85 25.31
CA SER A 184 -23.13 5.47 25.31
C SER A 184 -22.10 4.54 25.96
N MET A 185 -22.59 3.47 26.57
CA MET A 185 -21.77 2.42 27.17
C MET A 185 -22.31 1.07 26.75
N MET A 186 -21.42 0.12 26.47
CA MET A 186 -21.77 -1.22 26.01
C MET A 186 -21.22 -2.28 26.97
N ALA A 187 -21.99 -3.33 27.19
CA ALA A 187 -21.54 -4.53 27.91
C ALA A 187 -22.01 -5.78 27.16
N GLU A 188 -21.18 -6.81 27.20
CA GLU A 188 -21.34 -8.04 26.42
C GLU A 188 -21.41 -9.27 27.33
N ALA A 189 -22.21 -10.24 26.92
CA ALA A 189 -22.27 -11.56 27.52
C ALA A 189 -22.28 -12.64 26.44
N ARG A 190 -21.45 -13.67 26.63
CA ARG A 190 -21.48 -14.85 25.77
C ARG A 190 -22.52 -15.83 26.29
N VAL A 191 -23.48 -16.17 25.44
CA VAL A 191 -24.44 -17.23 25.72
C VAL A 191 -23.96 -18.49 25.00
N THR A 192 -23.85 -19.61 25.73
CA THR A 192 -23.36 -20.89 25.17
C THR A 192 -24.39 -22.00 25.34
N VAL A 193 -24.93 -22.52 24.25
CA VAL A 193 -26.04 -23.49 24.31
C VAL A 193 -25.51 -24.94 24.36
N ARG A 194 -25.81 -25.72 25.42
CA ARG A 194 -25.14 -27.02 25.69
C ARG A 194 -25.68 -28.22 24.92
N GLY A 195 -24.76 -29.12 24.56
CA GLY A 195 -24.97 -30.53 24.19
C GLY A 195 -24.81 -30.84 22.70
N VAL A 196 -24.28 -31.98 22.23
CA VAL A 196 -23.53 -33.15 22.73
C VAL A 196 -22.84 -33.80 21.49
N GLN A 197 -21.77 -34.59 21.71
CA GLN A 197 -21.09 -35.61 20.88
C GLN A 197 -21.17 -35.65 19.34
N ALA A 198 -20.02 -36.11 18.82
CA ALA A 198 -19.66 -36.48 17.47
C ALA A 198 -20.78 -37.06 16.57
N ILE A 199 -20.75 -36.61 15.32
CA ILE A 199 -21.42 -37.13 14.13
C ILE A 199 -20.39 -36.88 13.01
N ASP A 200 -20.13 -37.67 11.99
CA ASP A 200 -20.40 -39.04 11.54
C ASP A 200 -19.47 -39.15 10.32
N ALA A 201 -19.04 -40.35 9.95
CA ALA A 201 -18.12 -40.63 8.85
C ALA A 201 -18.71 -40.37 7.44
N SER A 202 -19.76 -39.54 7.31
CA SER A 202 -20.58 -39.36 6.11
C SER A 202 -20.45 -37.99 5.43
N PHE A 203 -19.65 -37.05 5.97
CA PHE A 203 -18.97 -36.07 5.11
C PHE A 203 -17.68 -36.72 4.64
N ASP A 204 -17.81 -37.62 3.68
CA ASP A 204 -16.69 -38.40 3.19
C ASP A 204 -15.72 -37.55 2.36
N GLU A 205 -14.50 -38.05 2.23
CA GLU A 205 -13.45 -37.40 1.46
C GLU A 205 -13.89 -37.11 0.01
N ALA A 206 -14.78 -37.95 -0.55
CA ALA A 206 -15.30 -37.80 -1.90
C ALA A 206 -16.21 -36.56 -2.07
N THR A 207 -17.06 -36.28 -1.08
CA THR A 207 -17.94 -35.11 -1.08
C THR A 207 -17.13 -33.83 -0.97
N LEU A 208 -16.13 -33.80 -0.07
CA LEU A 208 -15.23 -32.66 0.00
C LEU A 208 -14.42 -32.49 -1.28
N ARG A 209 -13.84 -33.57 -1.80
CA ARG A 209 -13.12 -33.55 -3.07
C ARG A 209 -13.99 -32.96 -4.17
N THR A 210 -15.27 -33.32 -4.22
CA THR A 210 -16.23 -32.73 -5.18
C THR A 210 -16.44 -31.23 -4.97
N LEU A 211 -16.56 -30.76 -3.72
CA LEU A 211 -16.71 -29.34 -3.41
C LEU A 211 -15.44 -28.54 -3.74
N VAL A 212 -14.27 -29.09 -3.41
CA VAL A 212 -12.99 -28.48 -3.71
C VAL A 212 -12.70 -28.52 -5.21
N ASP A 213 -13.06 -29.59 -5.91
CA ASP A 213 -12.97 -29.67 -7.37
C ASP A 213 -13.93 -28.69 -8.02
N LYS A 214 -15.12 -28.50 -7.46
CA LYS A 214 -16.05 -27.46 -7.90
C LYS A 214 -15.48 -26.07 -7.66
N ALA A 215 -14.91 -25.79 -6.49
CA ALA A 215 -14.23 -24.53 -6.18
C ALA A 215 -13.03 -24.31 -7.13
N ARG A 216 -12.22 -25.34 -7.37
CA ARG A 216 -11.10 -25.31 -8.31
C ARG A 216 -11.56 -25.08 -9.74
N MET A 217 -12.62 -25.75 -10.19
CA MET A 217 -13.22 -25.54 -11.51
C MET A 217 -13.76 -24.13 -11.65
N ASN A 218 -14.39 -23.60 -10.60
CA ASN A 218 -14.89 -22.24 -10.50
C ASN A 218 -13.75 -21.24 -10.61
N VAL A 219 -12.70 -21.35 -9.80
CA VAL A 219 -11.54 -20.47 -9.88
C VAL A 219 -10.76 -20.63 -11.18
N ASN A 220 -10.54 -21.86 -11.65
CA ASN A 220 -9.94 -22.10 -12.98
C ASN A 220 -10.79 -21.49 -14.09
N LYS A 221 -12.12 -21.55 -13.99
CA LYS A 221 -13.02 -20.89 -14.91
C LYS A 221 -12.91 -19.37 -14.77
N ALA A 222 -12.81 -18.80 -13.56
CA ALA A 222 -12.52 -17.38 -13.34
C ALA A 222 -11.26 -16.96 -14.05
N ILE A 223 -10.16 -17.69 -13.81
CA ILE A 223 -8.85 -17.44 -14.37
C ILE A 223 -8.88 -17.61 -15.87
N ASN A 224 -9.53 -18.66 -16.39
CA ASN A 224 -9.60 -18.93 -17.82
C ASN A 224 -10.55 -17.99 -18.55
N THR A 225 -11.65 -17.56 -17.93
CA THR A 225 -12.53 -16.49 -18.44
C THR A 225 -11.81 -15.16 -18.39
N THR A 226 -11.14 -14.84 -17.29
CA THR A 226 -10.29 -13.66 -17.16
C THR A 226 -9.20 -13.66 -18.22
N LYS A 227 -8.47 -14.77 -18.37
CA LYS A 227 -7.49 -14.97 -19.44
C LYS A 227 -8.17 -14.83 -20.81
N ALA A 228 -9.26 -15.53 -21.09
CA ALA A 228 -9.97 -15.46 -22.36
C ALA A 228 -10.47 -14.05 -22.70
N ASP A 229 -11.01 -13.30 -21.73
CA ASP A 229 -11.42 -11.90 -21.85
C ASP A 229 -10.19 -10.99 -22.09
N LEU A 230 -9.07 -11.30 -21.42
CA LEU A 230 -7.78 -10.63 -21.57
C LEU A 230 -7.04 -11.00 -22.87
N THR A 231 -7.30 -12.19 -23.43
CA THR A 231 -6.62 -12.78 -24.60
C THR A 231 -7.50 -12.78 -25.85
N GLN A 232 -8.78 -12.39 -25.76
CA GLN A 232 -9.67 -12.27 -26.92
C GLN A 232 -9.12 -11.20 -27.89
N THR A 233 -8.87 -11.61 -29.13
CA THR A 233 -8.23 -10.81 -30.18
C THR A 233 -9.23 -10.24 -31.19
N SER A 234 -10.50 -10.61 -31.12
CA SER A 234 -11.51 -10.35 -32.16
C SER A 234 -12.24 -9.00 -32.04
N GLY A 235 -11.70 -8.03 -31.29
CA GLY A 235 -12.28 -6.68 -31.16
C GLY A 235 -11.24 -5.62 -30.79
N VAL A 236 -11.55 -4.35 -31.08
CA VAL A 236 -10.74 -3.20 -30.64
C VAL A 236 -10.67 -3.21 -29.12
N ARG A 237 -9.50 -3.57 -28.58
CA ARG A 237 -9.28 -3.62 -27.13
C ARG A 237 -9.36 -2.20 -26.57
N SER A 238 -10.22 -1.99 -25.57
CA SER A 238 -10.18 -0.73 -24.84
C SER A 238 -8.91 -0.69 -24.00
N VAL A 239 -8.33 0.48 -23.74
CA VAL A 239 -7.12 0.51 -22.92
C VAL A 239 -7.44 0.18 -21.43
N GLY A 240 -8.72 0.14 -21.07
CA GLY A 240 -9.23 -0.52 -19.86
C GLY A 240 -8.85 -2.00 -19.82
N ASP A 241 -9.07 -2.72 -20.92
CA ASP A 241 -8.65 -4.12 -21.11
C ASP A 241 -7.13 -4.31 -21.12
N LEU A 242 -6.36 -3.25 -21.37
CA LEU A 242 -4.90 -3.26 -21.24
C LEU A 242 -4.45 -3.01 -19.80
N ARG A 243 -5.12 -2.14 -19.03
CA ARG A 243 -4.88 -1.99 -17.57
C ARG A 243 -5.22 -3.27 -16.81
N LYS A 244 -6.25 -3.98 -17.27
CA LYS A 244 -6.61 -5.31 -16.79
C LYS A 244 -5.43 -6.27 -16.83
N LEU A 245 -4.54 -6.12 -17.80
CA LEU A 245 -3.35 -6.92 -17.98
C LEU A 245 -2.21 -6.48 -17.04
N PHE A 246 -1.95 -5.18 -16.84
CA PHE A 246 -1.00 -4.73 -15.79
C PHE A 246 -1.43 -5.05 -14.35
N ARG A 247 -2.74 -5.10 -14.09
CA ARG A 247 -3.30 -5.46 -12.78
C ARG A 247 -3.31 -6.98 -12.53
N PHE A 248 -3.32 -7.80 -13.59
CA PHE A 248 -3.50 -9.25 -13.54
C PHE A 248 -2.36 -10.03 -14.22
N ALA A 249 -1.29 -9.36 -14.65
CA ALA A 249 0.01 -9.94 -14.98
C ALA A 249 0.66 -10.41 -13.68
N ILE A 250 -0.01 -11.36 -13.04
CA ILE A 250 0.52 -11.98 -11.86
C ILE A 250 1.46 -13.06 -12.38
N PRO A 251 2.74 -13.08 -11.94
CA PRO A 251 3.61 -14.23 -12.17
C PRO A 251 2.81 -15.51 -11.90
N SER A 252 2.95 -16.54 -12.74
CA SER A 252 2.12 -17.76 -12.65
C SER A 252 1.97 -18.26 -11.20
N GLN A 253 3.03 -18.17 -10.40
CA GLN A 253 3.03 -18.49 -8.97
C GLN A 253 2.15 -17.56 -8.09
N ALA A 254 2.20 -16.24 -8.25
CA ALA A 254 1.32 -15.36 -7.50
C ALA A 254 -0.15 -15.46 -7.98
N ALA A 255 -0.38 -15.86 -9.24
CA ALA A 255 -1.70 -16.20 -9.74
C ALA A 255 -2.20 -17.48 -9.04
N GLU A 256 -1.33 -18.47 -8.86
CA GLU A 256 -1.61 -19.68 -8.08
C GLU A 256 -1.85 -19.37 -6.60
N LEU A 257 -1.13 -18.42 -5.97
CA LEU A 257 -1.36 -17.97 -4.57
C LEU A 257 -2.67 -17.18 -4.38
N THR A 258 -3.13 -16.50 -5.42
CA THR A 258 -4.41 -15.79 -5.35
C THR A 258 -5.58 -16.72 -5.69
N LYS A 259 -5.41 -17.58 -6.70
CA LYS A 259 -6.28 -18.74 -6.97
C LYS A 259 -6.49 -19.58 -5.73
N ALA A 260 -5.40 -19.79 -5.00
CA ALA A 260 -5.34 -20.41 -3.70
C ALA A 260 -6.36 -19.81 -2.71
N ARG A 261 -6.20 -18.52 -2.38
CA ARG A 261 -7.15 -17.77 -1.55
C ARG A 261 -8.59 -17.89 -2.05
N GLU A 262 -8.82 -17.78 -3.35
CA GLU A 262 -10.17 -17.84 -3.93
C GLU A 262 -10.78 -19.25 -3.88
N ILE A 263 -9.99 -20.31 -4.15
CA ILE A 263 -10.43 -21.70 -4.03
C ILE A 263 -10.87 -21.94 -2.60
N TYR A 264 -10.13 -21.37 -1.66
CA TYR A 264 -10.45 -21.45 -0.25
C TYR A 264 -11.76 -20.73 0.10
N GLU A 265 -11.89 -19.44 -0.22
CA GLU A 265 -13.09 -18.64 0.07
C GLU A 265 -14.34 -19.25 -0.59
N GLU A 266 -14.24 -19.72 -1.84
CA GLU A 266 -15.33 -20.40 -2.54
C GLU A 266 -15.64 -21.77 -1.93
N SER A 267 -14.63 -22.52 -1.44
CA SER A 267 -14.85 -23.77 -0.72
C SER A 267 -15.64 -23.54 0.55
N ILE A 268 -15.30 -22.50 1.34
CA ILE A 268 -16.10 -22.12 2.52
C ILE A 268 -17.53 -21.77 2.09
N ARG A 269 -17.68 -20.92 1.07
CA ARG A 269 -19.01 -20.48 0.61
C ARG A 269 -19.86 -21.66 0.15
N LEU A 270 -19.27 -22.62 -0.57
CA LEU A 270 -19.97 -23.83 -1.04
C LEU A 270 -20.32 -24.77 0.10
N VAL A 271 -19.42 -24.94 1.09
CA VAL A 271 -19.69 -25.70 2.31
C VAL A 271 -20.85 -25.05 3.08
N ASN A 272 -20.78 -23.74 3.34
CA ASN A 272 -21.84 -22.99 4.00
C ASN A 272 -23.17 -23.05 3.22
N ALA A 273 -23.14 -22.95 1.89
CA ALA A 273 -24.35 -23.09 1.09
C ALA A 273 -24.96 -24.51 1.14
N HIS A 274 -24.18 -25.56 1.39
CA HIS A 274 -24.70 -26.92 1.61
C HIS A 274 -25.25 -27.08 3.03
N VAL A 275 -24.64 -26.40 4.01
CA VAL A 275 -25.15 -26.30 5.39
C VAL A 275 -26.50 -25.61 5.43
N ASP A 276 -26.58 -24.42 4.82
CA ASP A 276 -27.80 -23.60 4.78
C ASP A 276 -28.94 -24.31 4.05
N LYS A 277 -28.62 -25.23 3.13
CA LYS A 277 -29.57 -26.08 2.42
C LYS A 277 -29.83 -27.43 3.11
N GLY A 278 -29.27 -27.65 4.30
CA GLY A 278 -29.51 -28.83 5.13
C GLY A 278 -28.90 -30.12 4.57
N LEU A 279 -27.61 -30.13 4.16
CA LEU A 279 -26.78 -31.31 3.81
C LEU A 279 -27.61 -32.57 3.45
N ASN A 280 -28.11 -32.66 2.22
CA ASN A 280 -28.87 -33.83 1.78
C ASN A 280 -27.94 -35.00 1.47
N LEU A 281 -27.44 -35.65 2.53
CA LEU A 281 -26.81 -36.96 2.48
C LEU A 281 -27.93 -38.00 2.39
N ALA A 282 -27.88 -38.83 1.35
CA ALA A 282 -28.92 -39.77 0.95
C ALA A 282 -29.64 -40.46 2.14
N GLY A 283 -30.77 -39.87 2.57
CA GLY A 283 -31.70 -40.46 3.54
C GLY A 283 -31.80 -39.82 4.92
N ILE A 284 -31.16 -38.68 5.22
CA ILE A 284 -31.32 -38.00 6.53
C ILE A 284 -31.76 -36.54 6.34
N ASP A 285 -32.99 -36.22 6.79
CA ASP A 285 -33.48 -34.85 6.89
C ASP A 285 -32.86 -34.15 8.11
N ILE A 286 -32.26 -32.99 7.88
CA ILE A 286 -31.56 -32.18 8.88
C ILE A 286 -32.01 -30.72 8.89
N SER A 287 -33.20 -30.45 8.36
CA SER A 287 -33.91 -29.18 8.56
C SER A 287 -34.24 -28.99 10.05
N GLY A 288 -33.32 -28.36 10.79
CA GLY A 288 -33.38 -28.21 12.25
C GLY A 288 -32.06 -28.45 13.01
N LYS A 289 -30.95 -28.74 12.32
CA LYS A 289 -29.63 -28.99 12.95
C LYS A 289 -28.68 -27.81 12.73
N ASN A 290 -28.05 -27.32 13.80
CA ASN A 290 -26.99 -26.30 13.72
C ASN A 290 -25.66 -26.97 13.38
N VAL A 291 -25.32 -26.96 12.09
CA VAL A 291 -24.04 -27.45 11.55
C VAL A 291 -23.12 -26.22 11.40
N SER A 292 -21.95 -26.21 12.06
CA SER A 292 -20.92 -25.18 11.88
C SER A 292 -19.84 -25.64 10.91
N PHE A 293 -19.10 -24.71 10.30
CA PHE A 293 -17.96 -25.01 9.41
C PHE A 293 -16.98 -26.03 10.02
N GLU A 294 -16.70 -25.90 11.32
CA GLU A 294 -15.79 -26.80 12.06
C GLU A 294 -16.38 -28.20 12.32
N SER A 295 -17.70 -28.36 12.22
CA SER A 295 -18.37 -29.65 12.35
C SER A 295 -18.42 -30.46 11.04
N ILE A 296 -17.97 -29.87 9.92
CA ILE A 296 -18.05 -30.45 8.57
C ILE A 296 -16.67 -30.83 8.04
N LEU A 297 -15.66 -30.00 8.30
CA LEU A 297 -14.30 -30.24 7.83
C LEU A 297 -13.46 -30.86 8.95
N SER A 298 -13.08 -32.13 8.77
CA SER A 298 -12.07 -32.77 9.61
C SER A 298 -10.70 -32.08 9.44
N PRO A 299 -9.75 -32.26 10.38
CA PRO A 299 -8.37 -31.77 10.19
C PRO A 299 -7.75 -32.19 8.85
N THR A 300 -8.02 -33.42 8.37
CA THR A 300 -7.55 -33.93 7.08
C THR A 300 -8.14 -33.15 5.90
N HIS A 301 -9.41 -32.78 6.00
CA HIS A 301 -10.11 -31.97 5.02
C HIS A 301 -9.57 -30.54 4.92
N VAL A 302 -9.22 -29.94 6.06
CA VAL A 302 -8.53 -28.65 6.11
C VAL A 302 -7.16 -28.74 5.41
N THR A 303 -6.42 -29.84 5.61
CA THR A 303 -5.13 -30.08 4.91
C THR A 303 -5.29 -30.15 3.39
N ILE A 304 -6.29 -30.89 2.89
CA ILE A 304 -6.56 -30.98 1.44
C ILE A 304 -6.92 -29.61 0.86
N ILE A 305 -7.74 -28.83 1.57
CA ILE A 305 -8.07 -27.46 1.14
C ILE A 305 -6.79 -26.62 1.12
N MET A 306 -5.95 -26.66 2.17
CA MET A 306 -4.70 -25.91 2.24
C MET A 306 -3.70 -26.27 1.11
N GLU A 307 -3.59 -27.55 0.78
CA GLU A 307 -2.79 -28.07 -0.35
C GLU A 307 -3.25 -27.49 -1.68
N LEU A 308 -4.54 -27.57 -1.94
CA LEU A 308 -5.14 -27.14 -3.20
C LEU A 308 -5.29 -25.63 -3.30
N SER A 309 -5.32 -24.97 -2.13
CA SER A 309 -5.39 -23.55 -1.97
C SER A 309 -4.01 -22.93 -1.74
N GLY A 310 -2.88 -23.58 -2.06
CA GLY A 310 -1.52 -23.01 -1.92
C GLY A 310 -1.19 -22.39 -0.56
N CYS A 311 -1.99 -22.69 0.46
CA CYS A 311 -1.94 -22.19 1.83
C CYS A 311 -1.17 -23.16 2.72
N GLN A 312 -0.65 -24.24 2.13
CA GLN A 312 0.27 -25.11 2.80
C GLN A 312 1.45 -24.31 3.33
N HIS A 313 1.78 -24.58 4.60
CA HIS A 313 2.97 -24.11 5.29
C HIS A 313 4.29 -24.45 4.55
N GLU A 314 4.21 -25.24 3.48
CA GLU A 314 5.29 -25.54 2.55
C GLU A 314 5.33 -24.57 1.37
N ILE A 315 5.42 -23.26 1.63
CA ILE A 315 6.37 -22.45 0.84
C ILE A 315 7.75 -22.93 1.27
N VAL A 316 8.06 -24.12 0.78
CA VAL A 316 9.33 -24.84 0.80
C VAL A 316 10.16 -24.49 2.03
N LYS A 317 9.97 -25.26 3.12
CA LYS A 317 11.09 -25.58 4.01
C LYS A 317 12.13 -26.35 3.19
N ARG A 318 12.80 -25.70 2.24
CA ARG A 318 14.12 -26.11 1.80
C ARG A 318 14.96 -25.85 3.03
N THR A 319 15.09 -26.88 3.87
CA THR A 319 16.12 -26.90 4.89
C THR A 319 17.44 -26.64 4.17
N HIS A 320 18.38 -25.99 4.87
CA HIS A 320 19.72 -25.71 4.34
C HIS A 320 20.38 -26.93 3.66
N GLU A 321 20.01 -28.14 4.09
CA GLU A 321 20.42 -29.44 3.52
C GLU A 321 20.07 -29.64 2.03
N SER A 322 19.18 -28.82 1.47
CA SER A 322 18.77 -28.85 0.06
C SER A 322 19.34 -27.68 -0.77
N LEU A 323 20.18 -26.82 -0.18
CA LEU A 323 20.96 -25.87 -0.97
C LEU A 323 21.91 -26.67 -1.87
N ASN A 324 21.63 -26.60 -3.17
CA ASN A 324 22.62 -26.96 -4.16
C ASN A 324 23.85 -26.06 -3.91
N ALA A 325 25.07 -26.61 -3.93
CA ALA A 325 26.33 -25.85 -3.72
C ALA A 325 26.43 -24.58 -4.60
N PHE A 326 25.66 -24.57 -5.70
CA PHE A 326 25.40 -23.43 -6.56
C PHE A 326 24.92 -22.15 -5.83
N TYR A 327 23.99 -22.25 -4.86
CA TYR A 327 23.40 -21.09 -4.16
C TYR A 327 24.17 -20.64 -2.92
N GLU A 328 25.27 -21.32 -2.57
CA GLU A 328 26.19 -20.82 -1.55
C GLU A 328 26.91 -19.55 -2.05
N SER A 329 27.23 -19.48 -3.34
CA SER A 329 28.02 -18.39 -3.95
C SER A 329 27.23 -17.45 -4.86
N LEU A 330 25.98 -17.79 -5.19
CA LEU A 330 25.10 -17.03 -6.08
C LEU A 330 23.71 -16.84 -5.49
N ARG A 331 23.06 -15.72 -5.83
CA ARG A 331 21.67 -15.44 -5.43
C ARG A 331 20.70 -16.37 -6.17
N SER A 332 19.72 -16.92 -5.46
CA SER A 332 18.54 -17.50 -6.11
C SER A 332 17.74 -16.43 -6.87
N TYR A 333 16.81 -16.84 -7.72
CA TYR A 333 15.97 -15.90 -8.47
C TYR A 333 14.88 -15.25 -7.60
N ASP A 334 14.42 -15.96 -6.57
CA ASP A 334 13.38 -15.51 -5.64
C ASP A 334 13.94 -14.88 -4.35
N GLY A 335 15.26 -14.84 -4.18
CA GLY A 335 15.92 -14.33 -2.98
C GLY A 335 16.01 -15.31 -1.80
N GLN A 336 15.47 -16.54 -1.94
CA GLN A 336 15.57 -17.58 -0.93
C GLN A 336 17.02 -17.89 -0.56
N CYS A 337 17.25 -18.22 0.72
CA CYS A 337 18.56 -18.60 1.25
C CYS A 337 19.63 -17.48 1.18
N ASN A 338 19.24 -16.23 0.96
CA ASN A 338 20.14 -15.10 1.21
C ASN A 338 20.56 -15.10 2.68
N ASN A 339 19.58 -15.14 3.58
CA ASN A 339 19.81 -15.43 4.98
C ASN A 339 19.78 -16.95 5.21
N ILE A 340 20.81 -17.49 5.86
CA ILE A 340 20.97 -18.94 6.07
C ILE A 340 20.07 -19.44 7.21
N ASP A 341 19.97 -18.68 8.29
CA ASP A 341 19.18 -19.03 9.48
C ASP A 341 17.68 -18.72 9.29
N HIS A 342 17.39 -17.74 8.43
CA HIS A 342 16.04 -17.33 8.07
C HIS A 342 15.84 -17.30 6.53
N PRO A 343 15.78 -18.45 5.85
CA PRO A 343 15.77 -18.53 4.38
C PRO A 343 14.64 -17.79 3.66
N GLN A 344 13.59 -17.39 4.38
CA GLN A 344 12.40 -16.70 3.87
C GLN A 344 12.48 -15.16 3.97
N TRP A 345 13.48 -14.61 4.67
CA TRP A 345 13.64 -13.16 4.75
C TRP A 345 14.03 -12.59 3.39
N GLY A 346 13.30 -11.55 2.97
CA GLY A 346 13.51 -10.87 1.71
C GLY A 346 13.11 -11.65 0.45
N VAL A 347 12.46 -12.80 0.58
CA VAL A 347 12.03 -13.64 -0.53
C VAL A 347 10.86 -13.01 -1.28
N ALA A 348 10.79 -13.24 -2.59
CA ALA A 348 9.64 -12.90 -3.40
C ALA A 348 8.38 -13.64 -2.95
N GLN A 349 7.22 -13.01 -3.13
CA GLN A 349 5.91 -13.54 -2.72
C GLN A 349 5.77 -13.74 -1.20
N TRP A 350 6.54 -12.97 -0.41
CA TRP A 350 6.53 -12.98 1.05
C TRP A 350 5.75 -11.76 1.61
N PRO A 351 5.16 -11.81 2.82
CA PRO A 351 4.51 -10.65 3.44
C PRO A 351 5.46 -9.45 3.59
N LEU A 352 4.91 -8.26 3.36
CA LEU A 352 5.56 -7.01 3.71
C LEU A 352 5.72 -6.92 5.22
N ARG A 353 6.93 -6.57 5.68
CA ARG A 353 7.25 -6.41 7.10
C ARG A 353 6.49 -5.23 7.71
N ARG A 354 6.05 -5.33 8.95
CA ARG A 354 5.43 -4.24 9.70
C ARG A 354 6.46 -3.53 10.58
N LEU A 355 6.68 -2.23 10.39
CA LEU A 355 7.38 -1.39 11.37
C LEU A 355 6.51 -1.08 12.59
N LEU A 356 5.21 -0.96 12.35
CA LEU A 356 4.16 -0.76 13.35
C LEU A 356 3.01 -1.72 13.05
N PRO A 357 2.26 -2.20 14.06
CA PRO A 357 1.09 -3.05 13.87
C PRO A 357 0.06 -2.44 12.92
N ALA A 358 -0.66 -3.28 12.18
CA ALA A 358 -1.68 -2.81 11.25
C ALA A 358 -2.89 -2.20 11.98
N GLN A 359 -3.48 -1.16 11.40
CA GLN A 359 -4.71 -0.53 11.87
C GLN A 359 -5.82 -0.73 10.84
N TYR A 360 -6.76 -1.61 11.16
CA TYR A 360 -7.98 -1.84 10.41
C TYR A 360 -9.20 -1.38 11.21
N GLU A 361 -10.30 -1.03 10.54
CA GLU A 361 -11.50 -0.54 11.20
C GLU A 361 -12.06 -1.55 12.21
N ASN A 362 -12.17 -2.82 11.82
CA ASN A 362 -12.57 -3.91 12.70
C ASN A 362 -11.38 -4.54 13.45
N GLY A 363 -10.21 -3.89 13.45
CA GLY A 363 -8.97 -4.42 14.03
C GLY A 363 -8.34 -5.59 13.25
N PHE A 364 -8.94 -6.03 12.15
CA PHE A 364 -8.59 -7.29 11.49
C PHE A 364 -8.26 -7.17 10.00
N ASN A 365 -9.21 -6.70 9.18
CA ASN A 365 -9.06 -6.65 7.73
C ASN A 365 -9.84 -5.53 7.03
N THR A 366 -10.81 -4.88 7.67
CA THR A 366 -11.63 -3.84 7.04
C THR A 366 -10.80 -2.56 6.87
N PRO A 367 -10.57 -2.07 5.65
CA PRO A 367 -9.78 -0.86 5.39
C PRO A 367 -10.22 0.37 6.19
N ILE A 368 -9.28 1.27 6.44
CA ILE A 368 -9.56 2.57 7.06
C ILE A 368 -10.45 3.42 6.13
N GLY A 369 -11.57 3.93 6.63
CA GLY A 369 -12.52 4.72 5.84
C GLY A 369 -13.49 3.87 5.01
N TRP A 370 -13.62 2.57 5.31
CA TRP A 370 -14.62 1.70 4.71
C TRP A 370 -16.03 2.12 5.10
N ASN A 371 -16.26 2.36 6.39
CA ASN A 371 -17.53 2.84 6.92
C ASN A 371 -17.55 4.37 6.92
N GLN A 372 -18.31 4.98 6.00
CA GLN A 372 -18.32 6.43 5.81
C GLN A 372 -18.78 7.23 7.06
N GLY A 373 -19.60 6.63 7.93
CA GLY A 373 -20.06 7.26 9.17
C GLY A 373 -19.07 7.17 10.35
N ARG A 374 -17.95 6.45 10.20
CA ARG A 374 -17.00 6.24 11.29
C ARG A 374 -16.15 7.50 11.53
N LEU A 375 -16.09 7.92 12.78
CA LEU A 375 -15.25 9.03 13.24
C LEU A 375 -13.90 8.52 13.78
N TYR A 376 -12.86 9.28 13.48
CA TYR A 376 -11.49 9.11 13.92
C TYR A 376 -11.09 10.40 14.63
N ASN A 377 -10.77 10.32 15.93
CA ASN A 377 -10.50 11.50 16.75
C ASN A 377 -11.59 12.61 16.60
N GLY A 378 -12.86 12.20 16.54
CA GLY A 378 -14.01 13.11 16.39
C GLY A 378 -14.34 13.56 14.96
N PHE A 379 -13.58 13.13 13.94
CA PHE A 379 -13.80 13.54 12.54
C PHE A 379 -13.83 12.35 11.57
N ALA A 380 -14.65 12.42 10.54
CA ALA A 380 -14.62 11.43 9.46
C ALA A 380 -13.29 11.51 8.68
N LYS A 381 -12.81 10.38 8.15
CA LYS A 381 -11.66 10.40 7.24
C LYS A 381 -12.05 11.14 5.95
N PRO A 382 -11.22 12.07 5.44
CA PRO A 382 -11.58 12.79 4.22
C PRO A 382 -11.58 11.88 3.01
N ASN A 383 -12.44 12.22 2.05
CA ASN A 383 -12.43 11.62 0.72
C ASN A 383 -11.03 11.82 0.07
N PRO A 384 -10.35 10.75 -0.39
CA PRO A 384 -9.02 10.86 -1.01
C PRO A 384 -8.95 11.85 -2.19
N ARG A 385 -10.00 11.90 -3.02
CA ARG A 385 -10.10 12.80 -4.16
C ARG A 385 -10.24 14.26 -3.73
N LEU A 386 -10.94 14.51 -2.64
CA LEU A 386 -11.04 15.86 -2.07
C LEU A 386 -9.67 16.33 -1.57
N VAL A 387 -8.93 15.48 -0.87
CA VAL A 387 -7.55 15.78 -0.44
C VAL A 387 -6.67 16.06 -1.65
N SER A 388 -6.74 15.21 -2.68
CA SER A 388 -5.97 15.42 -3.90
C SER A 388 -6.26 16.78 -4.54
N ARG A 389 -7.54 17.11 -4.79
CA ARG A 389 -7.93 18.36 -5.46
C ARG A 389 -7.55 19.62 -4.68
N GLN A 390 -7.70 19.60 -3.35
CA GLN A 390 -7.51 20.81 -2.53
C GLN A 390 -6.07 21.02 -2.07
N LEU A 391 -5.32 19.94 -1.88
CA LEU A 391 -3.98 19.99 -1.28
C LEU A 391 -2.86 19.55 -2.24
N VAL A 392 -3.06 18.48 -3.00
CA VAL A 392 -1.95 17.79 -3.68
C VAL A 392 -1.79 18.19 -5.15
N ALA A 393 -2.89 18.33 -5.87
CA ALA A 393 -2.90 18.62 -7.30
C ALA A 393 -2.42 20.05 -7.60
N THR A 394 -1.54 20.19 -8.59
CA THR A 394 -1.05 21.50 -9.04
C THR A 394 -0.89 21.57 -10.55
N ARG A 395 -1.07 22.78 -11.10
CA ARG A 395 -0.71 23.11 -12.49
C ARG A 395 0.64 23.84 -12.57
N GLU A 396 1.14 24.33 -11.45
CA GLU A 396 2.40 25.05 -11.39
C GLU A 396 3.56 24.07 -11.22
N ILE A 397 4.63 24.29 -11.99
CA ILE A 397 5.79 23.42 -11.99
C ILE A 397 7.03 24.27 -11.79
N THR A 398 7.64 24.16 -10.61
CA THR A 398 8.98 24.73 -10.38
C THR A 398 10.04 23.69 -10.75
N PRO A 399 10.97 23.97 -11.67
CA PRO A 399 12.10 23.10 -11.95
C PRO A 399 13.13 23.14 -10.81
N HIS A 400 13.78 22.01 -10.54
CA HIS A 400 14.97 21.95 -9.71
C HIS A 400 16.14 22.60 -10.45
N THR A 401 16.98 23.33 -9.74
CA THR A 401 18.09 24.08 -10.37
C THR A 401 19.32 23.23 -10.64
N THR A 402 19.52 22.15 -9.87
CA THR A 402 20.75 21.34 -9.92
C THR A 402 20.56 19.85 -10.19
N LEU A 403 19.34 19.32 -10.16
CA LEU A 403 19.08 17.88 -10.27
C LEU A 403 18.32 17.60 -11.55
N SER A 404 18.68 16.52 -12.24
CA SER A 404 18.05 16.11 -13.49
C SER A 404 16.82 15.23 -13.24
N SER A 405 15.96 15.10 -14.25
CA SER A 405 14.81 14.19 -14.21
C SER A 405 15.21 12.72 -14.02
N PHE A 406 16.48 12.38 -14.27
CA PHE A 406 17.01 11.05 -14.04
C PHE A 406 16.96 10.61 -12.56
N VAL A 407 16.98 11.57 -11.61
CA VAL A 407 16.80 11.25 -10.18
C VAL A 407 15.46 10.57 -9.93
N MET A 408 14.38 11.07 -10.55
CA MET A 408 13.06 10.45 -10.47
C MET A 408 13.05 9.09 -11.17
N GLN A 409 13.60 9.01 -12.38
CA GLN A 409 13.57 7.77 -13.17
C GLN A 409 14.32 6.62 -12.51
N TRP A 410 15.47 6.89 -11.89
CA TRP A 410 16.23 5.90 -11.14
C TRP A 410 15.49 5.44 -9.88
N GLY A 411 14.81 6.36 -9.19
CA GLY A 411 13.95 6.00 -8.06
C GLY A 411 12.85 5.01 -8.46
N GLN A 412 12.27 5.16 -9.66
CA GLN A 412 11.29 4.20 -10.19
C GLN A 412 11.92 2.82 -10.47
N ILE A 413 13.14 2.77 -11.01
CA ILE A 413 13.87 1.49 -11.22
C ILE A 413 14.15 0.80 -9.88
N VAL A 414 14.62 1.55 -8.89
CA VAL A 414 14.88 1.02 -7.54
C VAL A 414 13.60 0.51 -6.88
N ASP A 415 12.47 1.21 -7.04
CA ASP A 415 11.17 0.73 -6.53
C ASP A 415 10.78 -0.58 -7.20
N HIS A 416 10.94 -0.66 -8.52
CA HIS A 416 10.57 -1.82 -9.32
C HIS A 416 11.55 -3.00 -9.18
N ASP A 417 12.68 -2.81 -8.50
CA ASP A 417 13.57 -3.89 -8.10
C ASP A 417 13.16 -4.50 -6.75
N MET A 418 12.59 -3.68 -5.86
CA MET A 418 12.38 -4.04 -4.46
C MET A 418 10.92 -4.29 -4.11
N THR A 419 9.97 -3.60 -4.75
CA THR A 419 8.58 -3.56 -4.30
C THR A 419 7.58 -3.74 -5.42
N HIS A 420 6.68 -4.72 -5.24
CA HIS A 420 5.46 -4.84 -6.02
C HIS A 420 4.40 -5.57 -5.20
N THR A 421 3.29 -4.89 -4.92
CA THR A 421 2.12 -5.53 -4.29
C THR A 421 1.09 -5.87 -5.37
N PRO A 422 0.72 -7.14 -5.54
CA PRO A 422 -0.30 -7.54 -6.50
C PRO A 422 -1.68 -7.12 -6.01
N PHE A 423 -2.62 -6.95 -6.92
CA PHE A 423 -4.03 -6.77 -6.57
C PHE A 423 -4.63 -8.12 -6.14
N ALA A 424 -5.73 -8.10 -5.39
CA ALA A 424 -6.56 -9.28 -5.28
C ALA A 424 -7.09 -9.60 -6.70
N LEU A 425 -6.89 -10.83 -7.18
CA LEU A 425 -7.56 -11.28 -8.38
C LEU A 425 -9.05 -11.11 -8.11
N SER A 426 -9.70 -10.39 -9.00
CA SER A 426 -11.14 -10.34 -9.08
C SER A 426 -11.45 -10.04 -10.51
N ARG A 427 -11.44 -11.09 -11.32
CA ARG A 427 -12.24 -11.06 -12.52
C ARG A 427 -13.06 -12.31 -12.62
N THR A 428 -14.35 -12.00 -12.78
CA THR A 428 -15.44 -12.89 -13.11
C THR A 428 -15.70 -13.96 -12.04
N SER A 429 -16.34 -13.49 -10.95
CA SER A 429 -17.43 -14.13 -10.19
C SER A 429 -17.13 -15.21 -9.14
N TYR A 430 -16.52 -14.91 -7.97
CA TYR A 430 -16.33 -15.99 -6.95
C TYR A 430 -16.54 -15.70 -5.44
N THR A 431 -16.96 -14.50 -4.99
CA THR A 431 -17.54 -14.36 -3.62
C THR A 431 -18.67 -13.33 -3.51
N SER A 432 -18.52 -12.12 -4.06
CA SER A 432 -19.59 -11.09 -4.10
C SER A 432 -20.23 -10.90 -5.48
N GLY A 433 -19.54 -11.33 -6.53
CA GLY A 433 -19.89 -11.03 -7.93
C GLY A 433 -19.63 -9.57 -8.35
N ALA A 434 -19.06 -8.73 -7.46
CA ALA A 434 -18.84 -7.32 -7.74
C ALA A 434 -17.68 -7.11 -8.73
N VAL A 435 -17.94 -6.35 -9.78
CA VAL A 435 -16.90 -5.88 -10.71
C VAL A 435 -16.61 -4.42 -10.36
N CYS A 436 -15.37 -4.10 -9.97
CA CYS A 436 -15.07 -2.81 -9.35
C CYS A 436 -15.22 -1.60 -10.29
N ASN A 437 -15.32 -1.80 -11.60
CA ASN A 437 -15.69 -0.74 -12.56
C ASN A 437 -17.21 -0.63 -12.82
N GLN A 438 -18.02 -1.49 -12.19
CA GLN A 438 -19.49 -1.55 -12.32
C GLN A 438 -20.23 -1.35 -10.99
N THR A 439 -19.51 -1.15 -9.89
CA THR A 439 -20.08 -0.78 -8.59
C THR A 439 -19.33 0.41 -8.03
N CYS A 440 -19.97 1.20 -7.17
CA CYS A 440 -19.29 2.17 -6.31
C CYS A 440 -19.44 1.82 -4.83
N ASP A 441 -20.09 0.71 -4.51
CA ASP A 441 -20.24 0.25 -3.14
C ASP A 441 -18.93 -0.39 -2.66
N ASN A 442 -18.65 -0.23 -1.37
CA ASN A 442 -17.54 -0.92 -0.72
C ASN A 442 -17.94 -2.38 -0.51
N VAL A 443 -17.42 -3.28 -1.35
CA VAL A 443 -17.69 -4.72 -1.33
C VAL A 443 -16.41 -5.42 -1.75
N ASP A 444 -15.91 -6.40 -0.99
CA ASP A 444 -14.61 -7.02 -1.32
C ASP A 444 -14.61 -7.62 -2.74
N PRO A 445 -13.54 -7.39 -3.54
CA PRO A 445 -12.33 -6.60 -3.24
C PRO A 445 -12.38 -5.13 -3.70
N CYS A 446 -13.55 -4.60 -4.03
CA CYS A 446 -13.76 -3.22 -4.45
C CYS A 446 -13.78 -2.24 -3.27
N PHE A 447 -12.90 -1.24 -3.33
CA PHE A 447 -12.82 -0.15 -2.35
C PHE A 447 -12.67 1.19 -3.06
N ASN A 448 -13.66 1.48 -3.91
CA ASN A 448 -13.65 2.58 -4.87
C ASN A 448 -13.62 3.97 -4.21
N ILE A 449 -13.07 4.94 -4.94
CA ILE A 449 -12.90 6.32 -4.47
C ILE A 449 -14.06 7.15 -5.01
N GLN A 450 -14.98 7.55 -4.13
CA GLN A 450 -16.13 8.36 -4.49
C GLN A 450 -15.70 9.71 -5.10
N LEU A 451 -16.38 10.14 -6.16
CA LEU A 451 -16.26 11.49 -6.72
C LEU A 451 -17.39 12.36 -6.17
N LEU A 452 -17.04 13.59 -5.78
CA LEU A 452 -18.01 14.55 -5.29
C LEU A 452 -18.83 15.15 -6.44
N PRO A 453 -20.08 15.59 -6.22
CA PRO A 453 -20.96 16.09 -7.30
C PRO A 453 -20.37 17.23 -8.15
N ASP A 454 -19.47 18.04 -7.60
CA ASP A 454 -18.80 19.15 -8.27
C ASP A 454 -17.51 18.73 -9.01
N ASP A 455 -17.13 17.44 -8.98
CA ASP A 455 -15.87 16.99 -9.56
C ASP A 455 -15.92 17.09 -11.09
N PRO A 456 -14.96 17.79 -11.72
CA PRO A 456 -14.95 17.96 -13.18
C PRO A 456 -14.86 16.63 -13.94
N LYS A 457 -14.36 15.56 -13.31
CA LYS A 457 -14.27 14.23 -13.93
C LYS A 457 -15.65 13.65 -14.27
N ILE A 458 -16.72 14.03 -13.56
CA ILE A 458 -18.08 13.54 -13.79
C ILE A 458 -18.61 13.99 -15.16
N ASN A 459 -18.29 15.23 -15.57
CA ASN A 459 -18.77 15.79 -16.83
C ASN A 459 -18.22 15.06 -18.06
N SER A 460 -16.98 14.57 -17.95
CA SER A 460 -16.30 13.78 -18.98
C SER A 460 -16.64 12.28 -18.94
N ALA A 461 -17.37 11.82 -17.93
CA ALA A 461 -17.59 10.40 -17.69
C ALA A 461 -18.70 9.81 -18.58
N ASN A 462 -18.73 8.49 -18.74
CA ASN A 462 -19.80 7.80 -19.47
C ASN A 462 -21.12 7.76 -18.65
N ALA A 463 -22.20 7.25 -19.24
CA ALA A 463 -23.53 7.23 -18.61
C ALA A 463 -23.58 6.48 -17.26
N PHE A 464 -22.80 5.41 -17.09
CA PHE A 464 -22.72 4.67 -15.83
C PHE A 464 -22.12 5.55 -14.73
N TYR A 465 -20.96 6.16 -14.99
CA TYR A 465 -20.27 6.96 -14.00
C TYR A 465 -20.91 8.34 -13.74
N LYS A 466 -21.73 8.84 -14.69
CA LYS A 466 -22.61 9.97 -14.40
C LYS A 466 -23.69 9.62 -13.36
N LYS A 467 -24.12 8.35 -13.32
CA LYS A 467 -25.10 7.83 -12.37
C LYS A 467 -24.47 7.40 -11.05
N PHE A 468 -23.26 6.83 -11.10
CA PHE A 468 -22.50 6.36 -9.94
C PHE A 468 -21.05 6.90 -10.02
N PRO A 469 -20.80 8.12 -9.50
CA PRO A 469 -19.53 8.80 -9.74
C PRO A 469 -18.46 8.32 -8.77
N CYS A 470 -17.66 7.32 -9.17
CA CYS A 470 -16.47 6.88 -8.43
C CYS A 470 -15.30 6.54 -9.36
N MET A 471 -14.07 6.58 -8.84
CA MET A 471 -12.88 6.02 -9.46
C MET A 471 -12.64 4.60 -8.93
N GLU A 472 -12.39 3.69 -9.86
CA GLU A 472 -12.13 2.29 -9.56
C GLU A 472 -10.84 2.07 -8.73
N PHE A 473 -10.95 1.27 -7.68
CA PHE A 473 -9.86 0.83 -6.81
C PHE A 473 -10.11 -0.60 -6.31
N GLU A 474 -9.13 -1.47 -6.54
CA GLU A 474 -9.10 -2.84 -6.05
C GLU A 474 -8.13 -2.96 -4.87
N ARG A 475 -8.54 -3.67 -3.83
CA ARG A 475 -7.70 -4.00 -2.69
C ARG A 475 -6.50 -4.86 -3.09
N SER A 476 -5.41 -4.71 -2.35
CA SER A 476 -4.20 -5.49 -2.54
C SER A 476 -4.41 -6.95 -2.16
N GLY A 477 -3.73 -7.86 -2.84
CA GLY A 477 -3.67 -9.27 -2.47
C GLY A 477 -3.06 -9.43 -1.07
N ALA A 478 -3.58 -10.40 -0.31
CA ALA A 478 -3.06 -10.73 1.02
C ALA A 478 -2.41 -12.10 1.01
N ILE A 479 -1.39 -12.29 1.85
CA ILE A 479 -0.78 -13.61 2.07
C ILE A 479 -1.79 -14.53 2.75
N CYS A 480 -1.76 -15.82 2.40
CA CYS A 480 -2.58 -16.81 3.09
C CYS A 480 -2.18 -16.93 4.57
N GLY A 481 -3.15 -17.22 5.44
CA GLY A 481 -2.97 -17.25 6.90
C GLY A 481 -3.04 -15.87 7.56
N SER A 482 -3.48 -14.85 6.82
CA SER A 482 -3.71 -13.49 7.29
C SER A 482 -5.12 -13.00 6.93
N GLY A 483 -5.64 -12.03 7.69
CA GLY A 483 -7.02 -11.56 7.52
C GLY A 483 -7.99 -12.73 7.62
N GLU A 484 -9.05 -12.75 6.83
CA GLU A 484 -10.08 -13.80 6.86
C GLU A 484 -9.51 -15.22 6.75
N THR A 485 -8.42 -15.41 5.99
CA THR A 485 -7.77 -16.73 5.85
C THR A 485 -7.03 -17.20 7.09
N SER A 486 -6.75 -16.33 8.07
CA SER A 486 -6.07 -16.71 9.32
C SER A 486 -6.92 -17.60 10.22
N LEU A 487 -8.25 -17.44 10.18
CA LEU A 487 -9.21 -18.18 11.01
C LEU A 487 -9.09 -19.71 10.81
N LEU A 488 -8.63 -20.14 9.64
CA LEU A 488 -8.31 -21.54 9.34
C LEU A 488 -7.23 -22.15 10.21
N PHE A 489 -6.23 -21.35 10.53
CA PHE A 489 -5.08 -21.79 11.30
C PHE A 489 -5.38 -21.70 12.80
N GLN A 490 -6.65 -21.53 13.17
CA GLN A 490 -7.13 -21.29 14.54
C GLN A 490 -6.38 -20.12 15.19
N ARG A 491 -6.09 -19.10 14.36
CA ARG A 491 -5.37 -17.89 14.73
C ARG A 491 -6.12 -16.69 14.19
N VAL A 492 -6.05 -15.58 14.91
CA VAL A 492 -6.56 -14.31 14.42
C VAL A 492 -5.34 -13.46 14.08
N THR A 493 -4.96 -13.48 12.81
CA THR A 493 -3.84 -12.70 12.28
C THR A 493 -4.39 -11.57 11.41
N GLN A 494 -3.97 -10.34 11.66
CA GLN A 494 -4.38 -9.19 10.84
C GLN A 494 -4.00 -9.40 9.36
N ARG A 495 -4.74 -8.76 8.45
CA ARG A 495 -4.47 -8.88 7.00
C ARG A 495 -3.08 -8.36 6.65
N GLU A 496 -2.28 -9.18 5.99
CA GLU A 496 -0.94 -8.81 5.51
C GLU A 496 -0.83 -8.90 4.00
N GLN A 497 -0.32 -7.84 3.38
CA GLN A 497 -0.08 -7.78 1.94
C GLN A 497 1.29 -8.39 1.61
N MET A 498 1.42 -8.95 0.41
CA MET A 498 2.66 -9.56 -0.06
C MET A 498 3.46 -8.62 -0.97
N ASN A 499 4.78 -8.82 -0.98
CA ASN A 499 5.68 -8.32 -2.00
C ASN A 499 5.97 -9.45 -2.99
N ILE A 500 5.66 -9.30 -4.28
CA ILE A 500 5.94 -10.35 -5.27
C ILE A 500 7.35 -10.29 -5.87
N LEU A 501 8.15 -9.29 -5.47
CA LEU A 501 9.55 -9.16 -5.85
C LEU A 501 10.47 -9.57 -4.70
N THR A 502 11.73 -9.87 -5.02
CA THR A 502 12.76 -9.98 -3.99
C THR A 502 12.90 -8.63 -3.27
N SER A 503 13.27 -8.65 -1.98
CA SER A 503 13.46 -7.41 -1.22
C SER A 503 14.86 -6.82 -1.40
N TYR A 504 15.74 -7.52 -2.11
CA TYR A 504 17.13 -7.15 -2.33
C TYR A 504 17.24 -6.21 -3.54
N LEU A 505 18.29 -5.40 -3.55
CA LEU A 505 18.70 -4.70 -4.78
C LEU A 505 19.58 -5.62 -5.60
N ASP A 506 18.96 -6.50 -6.39
CA ASP A 506 19.61 -7.57 -7.13
C ASP A 506 19.31 -7.52 -8.64
N ALA A 507 18.72 -6.42 -9.12
CA ALA A 507 18.30 -6.21 -10.50
C ALA A 507 17.24 -7.23 -10.98
N SER A 508 16.38 -7.72 -10.07
CA SER A 508 15.17 -8.48 -10.40
C SER A 508 14.26 -7.77 -11.40
N PHE A 509 14.27 -6.43 -11.48
CA PHE A 509 13.56 -5.68 -12.54
C PHE A 509 14.01 -6.07 -13.97
N LEU A 510 15.24 -6.57 -14.12
CA LEU A 510 15.78 -7.10 -15.37
C LEU A 510 15.66 -8.62 -15.44
N TYR A 511 15.95 -9.34 -14.35
CA TYR A 511 16.11 -10.80 -14.34
C TYR A 511 14.87 -11.60 -13.92
N GLY A 512 13.83 -10.93 -13.41
CA GLY A 512 12.68 -11.57 -12.80
C GLY A 512 12.92 -11.96 -11.34
N SER A 513 11.83 -12.29 -10.65
CA SER A 513 11.84 -12.72 -9.23
C SER A 513 11.47 -14.20 -9.06
N THR A 514 11.45 -14.96 -10.15
CA THR A 514 11.18 -16.40 -10.17
C THR A 514 12.07 -17.07 -11.22
N GLU A 515 12.38 -18.35 -11.02
CA GLU A 515 13.16 -19.12 -11.99
C GLU A 515 12.47 -19.19 -13.37
N VAL A 516 11.14 -19.33 -13.39
CA VAL A 516 10.36 -19.40 -14.64
C VAL A 516 10.52 -18.11 -15.45
N GLN A 517 10.35 -16.94 -14.82
CA GLN A 517 10.54 -15.65 -15.49
C GLN A 517 11.98 -15.47 -15.97
N ALA A 518 12.96 -15.83 -15.11
CA ALA A 518 14.36 -15.70 -15.46
C ALA A 518 14.73 -16.56 -16.68
N LEU A 519 14.24 -17.80 -16.76
CA LEU A 519 14.46 -18.68 -17.92
C LEU A 519 13.77 -18.14 -19.17
N GLU A 520 12.57 -17.57 -19.05
CA GLU A 520 11.86 -16.97 -20.17
C GLU A 520 12.60 -15.76 -20.75
N LEU A 521 13.28 -14.98 -19.92
CA LEU A 521 14.02 -13.78 -20.31
C LEU A 521 15.41 -14.09 -20.90
N ARG A 522 15.89 -15.32 -20.77
CA ARG A 522 17.22 -15.75 -21.21
C ARG A 522 17.20 -16.29 -22.63
N ASP A 523 18.28 -16.05 -23.36
CA ASP A 523 18.52 -16.74 -24.61
C ASP A 523 19.17 -18.09 -24.31
N LEU A 524 18.33 -19.13 -24.29
CA LEU A 524 18.70 -20.50 -23.99
C LEU A 524 19.12 -21.30 -25.24
N PHE A 525 19.08 -20.69 -26.43
CA PHE A 525 19.45 -21.38 -27.67
C PHE A 525 20.97 -21.40 -27.90
N GLY A 526 21.69 -20.43 -27.33
CA GLY A 526 23.14 -20.34 -27.39
C GLY A 526 23.80 -20.48 -26.02
N ASP A 527 24.99 -21.08 -26.01
CA ASP A 527 25.81 -21.25 -24.81
C ASP A 527 26.66 -20.01 -24.49
N HIS A 528 26.03 -18.84 -24.50
CA HIS A 528 26.69 -17.53 -24.38
C HIS A 528 26.20 -16.69 -23.19
N GLY A 529 25.16 -17.15 -22.49
CA GLY A 529 24.64 -16.49 -21.28
C GLY A 529 24.05 -15.10 -21.52
N LEU A 530 23.37 -14.89 -22.66
CA LEU A 530 22.74 -13.62 -23.02
C LEU A 530 21.28 -13.61 -22.56
N MET A 531 20.74 -12.40 -22.36
CA MET A 531 19.30 -12.17 -22.26
C MET A 531 18.70 -12.12 -23.67
N ARG A 532 17.45 -12.57 -23.81
CA ARG A 532 16.67 -12.42 -25.05
C ARG A 532 16.49 -10.95 -25.41
N PHE A 533 16.47 -10.68 -26.71
CA PHE A 533 16.27 -9.35 -27.25
C PHE A 533 15.58 -9.47 -28.61
N ASP A 534 14.99 -8.36 -29.07
CA ASP A 534 14.45 -8.24 -30.43
C ASP A 534 15.20 -7.13 -31.20
N ILE A 535 15.44 -7.37 -32.48
CA ILE A 535 16.02 -6.39 -33.40
C ILE A 535 14.89 -5.90 -34.31
N VAL A 536 14.52 -4.62 -34.16
CA VAL A 536 13.45 -3.99 -34.96
C VAL A 536 14.02 -3.28 -36.19
N SER A 537 15.26 -2.78 -36.10
CA SER A 537 15.97 -2.09 -37.18
C SER A 537 17.45 -2.41 -37.13
N ALA A 538 18.09 -2.57 -38.30
CA ALA A 538 19.54 -2.73 -38.40
C ALA A 538 20.32 -1.46 -38.00
N ALA A 539 19.64 -0.30 -37.96
CA ALA A 539 20.25 0.98 -37.59
C ALA A 539 20.28 1.24 -36.08
N GLN A 540 19.64 0.40 -35.27
CA GLN A 540 19.53 0.59 -33.81
C GLN A 540 20.00 -0.67 -33.08
N LYS A 541 20.56 -0.48 -31.88
CA LYS A 541 20.87 -1.56 -30.96
C LYS A 541 19.58 -2.29 -30.52
N PRO A 542 19.68 -3.54 -30.04
CA PRO A 542 18.53 -4.35 -29.68
C PRO A 542 17.61 -3.72 -28.63
N TYR A 543 16.34 -4.13 -28.67
CA TYR A 543 15.32 -3.80 -27.68
C TYR A 543 15.05 -5.01 -26.77
N LEU A 544 14.31 -4.76 -25.69
CA LEU A 544 13.65 -5.82 -24.93
C LEU A 544 12.85 -6.73 -25.88
N PRO A 545 12.72 -8.03 -25.56
CA PRO A 545 11.89 -8.92 -26.36
C PRO A 545 10.42 -8.51 -26.25
N PHE A 546 9.61 -8.75 -27.26
CA PHE A 546 8.16 -8.54 -27.18
C PHE A 546 7.48 -9.66 -26.40
N GLU A 547 6.45 -9.27 -25.64
CA GLU A 547 5.56 -10.19 -24.94
C GLU A 547 4.81 -11.08 -25.95
N LYS A 548 4.95 -12.41 -25.79
CA LYS A 548 4.32 -13.39 -26.69
C LYS A 548 2.93 -13.77 -26.22
N ASP A 549 2.73 -13.86 -24.90
CA ASP A 549 1.56 -14.48 -24.29
C ASP A 549 0.67 -13.48 -23.54
N THR A 550 0.27 -12.39 -24.19
CA THR A 550 -0.87 -11.49 -23.85
C THR A 550 -1.03 -10.98 -22.41
N GLY A 551 -0.15 -11.29 -21.46
CA GLY A 551 -0.25 -10.90 -20.05
C GLY A 551 -0.16 -9.39 -19.87
N MET A 552 0.32 -8.68 -20.89
CA MET A 552 0.37 -7.24 -21.04
C MET A 552 0.23 -6.89 -22.51
N ASP A 553 -0.75 -6.07 -22.85
CA ASP A 553 -0.97 -5.70 -24.24
C ASP A 553 -0.91 -4.18 -24.37
N CYS A 554 -0.03 -3.71 -25.25
CA CYS A 554 0.22 -2.30 -25.52
C CYS A 554 -0.38 -1.90 -26.88
N ARG A 555 -1.05 -2.83 -27.57
CA ARG A 555 -1.70 -2.63 -28.87
C ARG A 555 -2.95 -1.77 -28.69
N ARG A 556 -2.91 -0.55 -29.23
CA ARG A 556 -3.96 0.47 -29.01
C ARG A 556 -5.01 0.58 -30.10
N ASN A 557 -4.70 0.15 -31.33
CA ASN A 557 -5.61 0.28 -32.45
C ASN A 557 -5.55 -0.98 -33.32
N VAL A 558 -6.57 -1.84 -33.22
CA VAL A 558 -6.62 -3.13 -33.93
C VAL A 558 -6.86 -2.94 -35.44
N SER A 559 -7.19 -1.71 -35.86
CA SER A 559 -7.29 -1.27 -37.25
C SER A 559 -5.98 -0.75 -37.85
N ASP A 560 -4.90 -0.68 -37.07
CA ASP A 560 -3.56 -0.40 -37.58
C ASP A 560 -2.98 -1.70 -38.17
N ASP A 561 -2.28 -1.63 -39.31
CA ASP A 561 -1.82 -2.83 -40.04
C ASP A 561 -0.81 -3.66 -39.25
N ASN A 562 -0.17 -3.11 -38.20
CA ASN A 562 0.82 -3.81 -37.40
C ASN A 562 0.90 -3.32 -35.93
N PRO A 563 -0.03 -3.71 -35.05
CA PRO A 563 -0.10 -3.18 -33.70
C PRO A 563 1.04 -3.72 -32.81
N ILE A 564 1.81 -2.80 -32.19
CA ILE A 564 3.01 -3.10 -31.40
C ILE A 564 2.65 -3.63 -30.00
N ARG A 565 3.23 -4.77 -29.63
CA ARG A 565 3.04 -5.42 -28.32
C ARG A 565 3.88 -4.73 -27.23
N CYS A 566 3.58 -5.02 -25.97
CA CYS A 566 4.44 -4.61 -24.87
C CYS A 566 5.78 -5.35 -24.92
N PHE A 567 6.80 -4.74 -24.33
CA PHE A 567 8.07 -5.39 -24.05
C PHE A 567 7.97 -6.32 -22.84
N LEU A 568 8.73 -7.41 -22.86
CA LEU A 568 8.89 -8.36 -21.76
C LEU A 568 10.17 -8.02 -20.99
N ALA A 569 10.08 -7.97 -19.66
CA ALA A 569 11.19 -7.69 -18.74
C ALA A 569 10.99 -8.43 -17.41
N GLY A 570 11.99 -8.36 -16.52
CA GLY A 570 11.93 -8.96 -15.18
C GLY A 570 10.81 -8.42 -14.30
N ASP A 571 10.56 -7.11 -14.36
CA ASP A 571 9.39 -6.48 -13.76
C ASP A 571 8.31 -6.19 -14.81
N VAL A 572 7.08 -6.58 -14.50
CA VAL A 572 5.94 -6.46 -15.42
C VAL A 572 5.63 -4.99 -15.75
N ARG A 573 5.96 -4.03 -14.89
CA ARG A 573 5.64 -2.62 -15.10
C ARG A 573 6.62 -1.90 -16.02
N ALA A 574 7.57 -2.60 -16.66
CA ALA A 574 8.56 -1.99 -17.57
C ALA A 574 7.96 -1.10 -18.68
N ASN A 575 6.70 -1.35 -19.08
CA ASN A 575 5.98 -0.59 -20.10
C ASN A 575 5.11 0.56 -19.53
N GLU A 576 5.14 0.81 -18.21
CA GLU A 576 4.28 1.81 -17.56
C GLU A 576 4.41 3.18 -18.22
N GLN A 577 5.63 3.58 -18.59
CA GLN A 577 5.93 4.76 -19.38
C GLN A 577 7.24 4.59 -20.14
N VAL A 578 7.36 5.21 -21.32
CA VAL A 578 8.47 4.96 -22.27
C VAL A 578 9.88 5.31 -21.76
N GLY A 579 10.03 6.26 -20.84
CA GLY A 579 11.29 6.55 -20.16
C GLY A 579 11.75 5.42 -19.23
N LEU A 580 10.81 4.71 -18.58
CA LEU A 580 11.10 3.50 -17.81
C LEU A 580 11.50 2.36 -18.75
N THR A 581 10.75 2.16 -19.83
CA THR A 581 11.06 1.16 -20.85
C THR A 581 12.46 1.38 -21.46
N ALA A 582 12.84 2.63 -21.70
CA ALA A 582 14.19 3.00 -22.15
C ALA A 582 15.27 2.58 -21.13
N MET A 583 15.01 2.73 -19.83
CA MET A 583 15.92 2.25 -18.77
C MET A 583 16.05 0.73 -18.73
N HIS A 584 14.94 -0.01 -18.80
CA HIS A 584 15.01 -1.48 -18.88
C HIS A 584 15.79 -1.94 -20.11
N THR A 585 15.58 -1.28 -21.26
CA THR A 585 16.32 -1.56 -22.49
C THR A 585 17.82 -1.26 -22.34
N LEU A 586 18.19 -0.16 -21.68
CA LEU A 586 19.58 0.20 -21.39
C LEU A 586 20.29 -0.91 -20.58
N PHE A 587 19.62 -1.44 -19.55
CA PHE A 587 20.18 -2.49 -18.70
C PHE A 587 20.25 -3.86 -19.38
N LEU A 588 19.28 -4.20 -20.24
CA LEU A 588 19.37 -5.37 -21.11
C LEU A 588 20.61 -5.31 -22.00
N ARG A 589 20.82 -4.16 -22.66
CA ARG A 589 22.00 -3.93 -23.51
C ARG A 589 23.28 -4.07 -22.70
N GLU A 590 23.31 -3.54 -21.47
CA GLU A 590 24.49 -3.62 -20.60
C GLU A 590 24.81 -5.07 -20.19
N HIS A 591 23.79 -5.86 -19.83
CA HIS A 591 23.98 -7.28 -19.57
C HIS A 591 24.61 -7.97 -20.78
N ASN A 592 23.98 -7.85 -21.96
CA ASN A 592 24.46 -8.55 -23.16
C ASN A 592 25.88 -8.10 -23.57
N ARG A 593 26.21 -6.82 -23.39
CA ARG A 593 27.56 -6.28 -23.62
C ARG A 593 28.59 -6.90 -22.67
N MET A 594 28.29 -6.96 -21.37
CA MET A 594 29.17 -7.55 -20.37
C MET A 594 29.32 -9.06 -20.56
N ALA A 595 28.23 -9.79 -20.79
CA ALA A 595 28.22 -11.23 -21.03
C ALA A 595 29.06 -11.61 -22.25
N ALA A 596 28.91 -10.91 -23.39
CA ALA A 596 29.73 -11.15 -24.58
C ALA A 596 31.23 -10.91 -24.32
N LYS A 597 31.57 -9.89 -23.50
CA LYS A 597 32.95 -9.62 -23.11
C LYS A 597 33.50 -10.70 -22.17
N LEU A 598 32.73 -11.13 -21.18
CA LEU A 598 33.10 -12.19 -20.25
C LEU A 598 33.28 -13.52 -20.99
N LEU A 599 32.45 -13.83 -21.97
CA LEU A 599 32.58 -15.04 -22.80
C LEU A 599 33.91 -15.04 -23.57
N THR A 600 34.31 -13.86 -24.07
CA THR A 600 35.59 -13.68 -24.74
C THR A 600 36.78 -13.84 -23.77
N LEU A 601 36.64 -13.36 -22.53
CA LEU A 601 37.68 -13.44 -21.49
C LEU A 601 37.77 -14.84 -20.86
N ASN A 602 36.66 -15.57 -20.82
CA ASN A 602 36.48 -16.85 -20.14
C ASN A 602 35.89 -17.90 -21.10
N PRO A 603 36.63 -18.36 -22.12
CA PRO A 603 36.09 -19.27 -23.14
C PRO A 603 35.74 -20.68 -22.63
N LEU A 604 36.08 -21.00 -21.37
CA LEU A 604 35.72 -22.26 -20.71
C LEU A 604 34.45 -22.16 -19.86
N TRP A 605 33.90 -20.96 -19.66
CA TRP A 605 32.63 -20.80 -18.95
C TRP A 605 31.48 -21.15 -19.89
N ASP A 606 30.56 -21.96 -19.40
CA ASP A 606 29.29 -22.18 -20.08
C ASP A 606 28.38 -20.94 -19.96
N GLY A 607 27.29 -20.96 -20.72
CA GLY A 607 26.31 -19.88 -20.75
C GLY A 607 25.64 -19.64 -19.41
N GLU A 608 25.48 -20.68 -18.58
CA GLU A 608 24.95 -20.51 -17.22
C GLU A 608 25.91 -19.68 -16.36
N ARG A 609 27.20 -20.03 -16.34
CA ARG A 609 28.21 -19.29 -15.58
C ARG A 609 28.34 -17.86 -16.07
N ILE A 610 28.37 -17.65 -17.38
CA ILE A 610 28.42 -16.30 -17.98
C ILE A 610 27.20 -15.48 -17.56
N TYR A 611 26.01 -16.05 -17.64
CA TYR A 611 24.78 -15.39 -17.23
C TYR A 611 24.82 -14.99 -15.74
N GLN A 612 25.18 -15.91 -14.85
CA GLN A 612 25.15 -15.64 -13.40
C GLN A 612 26.22 -14.65 -12.97
N GLU A 613 27.43 -14.72 -13.52
CA GLU A 613 28.49 -13.75 -13.23
C GLU A 613 28.12 -12.36 -13.76
N THR A 614 27.53 -12.29 -14.95
CA THR A 614 27.01 -11.02 -15.48
C THR A 614 25.88 -10.48 -14.61
N ARG A 615 24.91 -11.32 -14.23
CA ARG A 615 23.81 -10.97 -13.31
C ARG A 615 24.34 -10.42 -11.99
N LYS A 616 25.34 -11.08 -11.41
CA LYS A 616 26.01 -10.66 -10.18
C LYS A 616 26.69 -9.30 -10.31
N ILE A 617 27.41 -9.05 -11.40
CA ILE A 617 28.05 -7.75 -11.67
C ILE A 617 26.99 -6.65 -11.85
N ILE A 618 25.93 -6.89 -12.63
CA ILE A 618 24.86 -5.91 -12.84
C ILE A 618 24.14 -5.57 -11.53
N GLY A 619 23.83 -6.55 -10.68
CA GLY A 619 23.30 -6.31 -9.35
C GLY A 619 24.22 -5.40 -8.52
N ALA A 620 25.53 -5.66 -8.56
CA ALA A 620 26.52 -4.81 -7.88
C ALA A 620 26.59 -3.38 -8.44
N VAL A 621 26.42 -3.20 -9.76
CA VAL A 621 26.33 -1.88 -10.39
C VAL A 621 25.10 -1.12 -9.90
N VAL A 622 23.94 -1.78 -9.82
CA VAL A 622 22.69 -1.18 -9.32
C VAL A 622 22.82 -0.78 -7.85
N GLN A 623 23.38 -1.67 -7.01
CA GLN A 623 23.67 -1.39 -5.61
C GLN A 623 24.63 -0.19 -5.47
N HIS A 624 25.74 -0.20 -6.21
CA HIS A 624 26.74 0.85 -6.15
C HIS A 624 26.15 2.21 -6.52
N ILE A 625 25.51 2.35 -7.69
CA ILE A 625 24.92 3.62 -8.13
C ILE A 625 23.86 4.11 -7.13
N THR A 626 23.04 3.19 -6.61
CA THR A 626 21.96 3.53 -5.67
C THR A 626 22.51 4.08 -4.36
N TYR A 627 23.47 3.40 -3.72
CA TYR A 627 23.95 3.81 -2.39
C TYR A 627 25.03 4.89 -2.43
N SER A 628 25.90 4.90 -3.44
CA SER A 628 27.02 5.85 -3.50
C SER A 628 26.61 7.22 -4.01
N THR A 629 25.58 7.27 -4.88
CA THR A 629 25.25 8.47 -5.64
C THR A 629 23.80 8.90 -5.46
N TRP A 630 22.84 8.01 -5.68
CA TRP A 630 21.42 8.39 -5.70
C TRP A 630 20.82 8.60 -4.31
N LEU A 631 21.03 7.68 -3.38
CA LEU A 631 20.44 7.74 -2.03
C LEU A 631 20.93 8.96 -1.22
N PRO A 632 22.20 9.39 -1.30
CA PRO A 632 22.65 10.66 -0.71
C PRO A 632 21.95 11.90 -1.29
N ILE A 633 21.50 11.88 -2.55
CA ILE A 633 20.70 12.97 -3.15
C ILE A 633 19.29 12.98 -2.56
N VAL A 634 18.70 11.79 -2.36
CA VAL A 634 17.34 11.66 -1.82
C VAL A 634 17.28 12.08 -0.35
N LEU A 635 18.14 11.52 0.48
CA LEU A 635 18.15 11.79 1.93
C LEU A 635 18.79 13.15 2.26
N GLY A 636 19.74 13.59 1.44
CA GLY A 636 20.72 14.60 1.81
C GLY A 636 21.92 13.96 2.51
N LYS A 637 23.12 14.51 2.29
CA LYS A 637 24.38 13.91 2.77
C LYS A 637 24.41 13.76 4.29
N THR A 638 23.94 14.79 5.01
CA THR A 638 23.88 14.77 6.47
C THR A 638 22.98 13.64 6.97
N ALA A 639 21.73 13.57 6.51
CA ALA A 639 20.80 12.52 6.94
C ALA A 639 21.23 11.12 6.49
N TYR A 640 21.85 10.99 5.30
CA TYR A 640 22.44 9.72 4.86
C TYR A 640 23.52 9.23 5.83
N SER A 641 24.44 10.13 6.22
CA SER A 641 25.51 9.81 7.16
C SER A 641 25.00 9.46 8.55
N GLU A 642 23.99 10.19 9.05
CA GLU A 642 23.47 10.01 10.41
C GLU A 642 22.55 8.79 10.54
N LEU A 643 21.71 8.52 9.54
CA LEU A 643 20.70 7.47 9.61
C LEU A 643 21.19 6.13 9.05
N LEU A 644 21.96 6.15 7.97
CA LEU A 644 22.45 4.94 7.29
C LEU A 644 23.87 4.56 7.73
N GLY A 645 24.77 5.55 7.78
CA GLY A 645 26.19 5.37 8.11
C GLY A 645 26.96 4.50 7.11
N ASP A 646 28.23 4.24 7.44
CA ASP A 646 29.10 3.36 6.66
C ASP A 646 28.65 1.89 6.75
N TYR A 647 29.00 1.09 5.74
CA TYR A 647 28.74 -0.34 5.77
C TYR A 647 29.65 -1.04 6.79
N THR A 648 29.05 -1.78 7.72
CA THR A 648 29.76 -2.47 8.81
C THR A 648 29.92 -3.98 8.60
N GLY A 649 29.36 -4.52 7.51
CA GLY A 649 29.35 -5.96 7.22
C GLY A 649 27.94 -6.53 7.14
N TYR A 650 27.83 -7.76 6.63
CA TYR A 650 26.59 -8.51 6.64
C TYR A 650 26.23 -8.93 8.07
N ASN A 651 24.96 -8.75 8.44
CA ASN A 651 24.41 -9.16 9.73
C ASN A 651 23.26 -10.16 9.49
N PRO A 652 23.44 -11.45 9.85
CA PRO A 652 22.40 -12.47 9.69
C PRO A 652 21.17 -12.25 10.59
N GLU A 653 21.24 -11.40 11.61
CA GLU A 653 20.08 -11.06 12.45
C GLU A 653 19.21 -9.94 11.84
N THR A 654 19.62 -9.38 10.70
CA THR A 654 18.90 -8.29 10.04
C THR A 654 17.89 -8.83 9.01
N ASP A 655 16.60 -8.70 9.31
CA ASP A 655 15.53 -8.93 8.34
C ASP A 655 15.53 -7.83 7.27
N ALA A 656 15.87 -8.22 6.04
CA ALA A 656 15.93 -7.36 4.85
C ALA A 656 14.57 -7.16 4.16
N SER A 657 13.50 -7.83 4.62
CA SER A 657 12.18 -7.77 4.00
C SER A 657 11.64 -6.34 3.92
N ILE A 658 11.00 -6.00 2.81
CA ILE A 658 10.45 -4.66 2.59
C ILE A 658 9.36 -4.34 3.61
N ALA A 659 9.47 -3.18 4.26
CA ALA A 659 8.46 -2.66 5.14
C ALA A 659 7.22 -2.19 4.37
N ASN A 660 6.03 -2.51 4.89
CA ASN A 660 4.75 -2.15 4.26
C ASN A 660 4.62 -0.63 4.08
N VAL A 661 5.00 0.17 5.09
CA VAL A 661 4.99 1.64 5.00
C VAL A 661 6.01 2.19 3.99
N PHE A 662 7.13 1.50 3.76
CA PHE A 662 8.11 1.90 2.76
C PHE A 662 7.51 1.76 1.35
N ALA A 663 7.05 0.56 0.99
CA ALA A 663 6.48 0.26 -0.32
C ALA A 663 5.17 1.04 -0.61
N THR A 664 4.38 1.28 0.44
CA THR A 664 3.01 1.80 0.28
C THR A 664 2.94 3.31 0.42
N ALA A 665 3.88 3.93 1.15
CA ALA A 665 3.85 5.36 1.41
C ALA A 665 5.21 6.03 1.19
N ALA A 666 6.24 5.70 1.98
CA ALA A 666 7.45 6.52 2.04
C ALA A 666 8.18 6.58 0.70
N PHE A 667 8.34 5.47 -0.01
CA PHE A 667 9.07 5.44 -1.28
C PHE A 667 8.27 6.07 -2.45
N ARG A 668 6.95 6.25 -2.26
CA ARG A 668 6.07 6.97 -3.19
C ARG A 668 6.18 8.48 -3.11
N PHE A 669 7.12 9.02 -2.31
CA PHE A 669 7.47 10.45 -2.35
C PHE A 669 7.90 10.88 -3.76
N ALA A 670 8.52 9.96 -4.52
CA ALA A 670 9.04 10.21 -5.85
C ALA A 670 7.97 10.68 -6.85
N HIS A 671 6.69 10.38 -6.61
CA HIS A 671 5.59 10.92 -7.41
C HIS A 671 5.54 12.45 -7.42
N THR A 672 6.04 13.11 -6.38
CA THR A 672 6.15 14.57 -6.29
C THR A 672 7.24 15.15 -7.20
N LEU A 673 8.15 14.31 -7.72
CA LEU A 673 9.30 14.68 -8.56
C LEU A 673 9.01 14.57 -10.06
N ILE A 674 7.84 14.04 -10.44
CA ILE A 674 7.51 13.73 -11.82
C ILE A 674 7.13 15.01 -12.58
N ASN A 675 7.81 15.24 -13.71
CA ASN A 675 7.46 16.29 -14.66
C ASN A 675 6.19 15.93 -15.46
N PRO A 676 5.37 16.91 -15.88
CA PRO A 676 4.16 16.65 -16.66
C PRO A 676 4.44 16.23 -18.12
N LYS A 677 5.70 16.38 -18.58
CA LYS A 677 6.12 16.02 -19.93
C LYS A 677 7.49 15.34 -19.86
N LEU A 678 7.68 14.34 -20.71
CA LEU A 678 8.99 13.79 -21.04
C LEU A 678 9.57 14.60 -22.19
N ARG A 679 10.69 15.28 -21.92
CA ARG A 679 11.46 15.97 -22.97
C ARG A 679 12.10 14.94 -23.89
N ARG A 680 12.19 15.24 -25.19
CA ARG A 680 12.81 14.33 -26.17
C ARG A 680 13.81 15.09 -27.02
N LEU A 681 15.07 14.68 -26.95
CA LEU A 681 16.19 15.46 -27.48
C LEU A 681 17.01 14.70 -28.52
N ASP A 682 17.33 15.35 -29.62
CA ASP A 682 18.28 14.83 -30.59
C ASP A 682 19.73 14.86 -30.05
N LYS A 683 20.68 14.41 -30.87
CA LYS A 683 22.11 14.42 -30.55
C LYS A 683 22.71 15.82 -30.31
N ASN A 684 22.04 16.87 -30.78
CA ASN A 684 22.43 18.26 -30.56
C ASN A 684 21.73 18.88 -29.35
N PHE A 685 21.05 18.07 -28.53
CA PHE A 685 20.26 18.53 -27.37
C PHE A 685 19.11 19.48 -27.75
N SER A 686 18.66 19.42 -29.00
CA SER A 686 17.48 20.14 -29.49
C SER A 686 16.26 19.24 -29.43
N THR A 687 15.08 19.82 -29.19
CA THR A 687 13.83 19.04 -29.18
C THR A 687 13.61 18.40 -30.55
N ILE A 688 13.33 17.09 -30.58
CA ILE A 688 13.07 16.37 -31.83
C ILE A 688 11.81 16.91 -32.54
N PRO A 689 11.65 16.71 -33.87
CA PRO A 689 10.51 17.24 -34.63
C PRO A 689 9.12 16.87 -34.06
N GLN A 690 9.00 15.70 -33.43
CA GLN A 690 7.77 15.21 -32.80
C GLN A 690 7.44 15.94 -31.47
N GLY A 691 8.33 16.79 -30.96
CA GLY A 691 8.13 17.61 -29.77
C GLY A 691 8.28 16.87 -28.44
N ASP A 692 7.97 17.53 -27.33
CA ASP A 692 7.94 16.90 -25.99
C ASP A 692 6.66 16.11 -25.77
N LEU A 693 6.74 15.01 -25.02
CA LEU A 693 5.65 14.06 -24.84
C LEU A 693 4.92 14.30 -23.51
N PRO A 694 3.63 14.70 -23.50
CA PRO A 694 2.83 14.74 -22.28
C PRO A 694 2.78 13.37 -21.60
N LEU A 695 2.88 13.34 -20.27
CA LEU A 695 3.03 12.09 -19.54
C LEU A 695 1.89 11.10 -19.82
N HIS A 696 0.62 11.54 -19.84
CA HIS A 696 -0.50 10.65 -20.15
C HIS A 696 -0.43 9.99 -21.55
N LYS A 697 0.33 10.57 -22.49
CA LYS A 697 0.57 9.98 -23.82
C LYS A 697 1.73 8.98 -23.83
N ALA A 698 2.64 9.10 -22.87
CA ALA A 698 3.80 8.24 -22.68
C ALA A 698 3.47 6.88 -22.02
N LEU A 699 2.31 6.78 -21.36
CA LEU A 699 1.97 5.61 -20.55
C LEU A 699 1.61 4.41 -21.43
N PHE A 700 2.30 3.27 -21.39
CA PHE A 700 2.01 2.09 -22.23
C PHE A 700 2.05 2.38 -23.74
N ALA A 701 3.10 3.06 -24.18
CA ALA A 701 3.25 3.54 -25.55
C ALA A 701 4.56 3.09 -26.23
N PRO A 702 4.90 1.78 -26.24
CA PRO A 702 6.16 1.30 -26.81
C PRO A 702 6.34 1.68 -28.28
N GLU A 703 5.25 1.92 -29.01
CA GLU A 703 5.27 2.39 -30.40
C GLU A 703 6.06 3.70 -30.59
N ILE A 704 6.07 4.57 -29.58
CA ILE A 704 6.79 5.84 -29.62
C ILE A 704 8.29 5.59 -29.70
N MET A 705 8.81 4.62 -28.94
CA MET A 705 10.24 4.30 -28.98
C MET A 705 10.64 3.73 -30.34
N LEU A 706 9.80 2.88 -30.93
CA LEU A 706 10.11 2.21 -32.19
C LEU A 706 10.00 3.14 -33.41
N SER A 707 9.09 4.11 -33.38
CA SER A 707 8.82 4.99 -34.53
C SER A 707 9.43 6.39 -34.41
N GLU A 708 9.80 6.84 -33.20
CA GLU A 708 10.22 8.22 -32.94
C GLU A 708 11.66 8.33 -32.39
N GLY A 709 12.59 7.52 -32.92
CA GLY A 709 14.03 7.70 -32.71
C GLY A 709 14.67 6.83 -31.63
N GLY A 710 14.01 5.78 -31.15
CA GLY A 710 14.58 4.83 -30.21
C GLY A 710 14.57 5.31 -28.76
N ILE A 711 15.51 4.79 -27.96
CA ILE A 711 15.61 5.09 -26.53
C ILE A 711 16.36 6.41 -26.26
N ASP A 712 17.25 6.77 -27.18
CA ASP A 712 18.19 7.89 -27.05
C ASP A 712 17.53 9.25 -26.80
N PRO A 713 16.47 9.66 -27.53
CA PRO A 713 15.83 10.94 -27.28
C PRO A 713 15.22 11.06 -25.89
N LEU A 714 14.69 9.95 -25.37
CA LEU A 714 14.13 9.87 -24.03
C LEU A 714 15.23 9.94 -22.97
N LEU A 715 16.32 9.17 -23.15
CA LEU A 715 17.45 9.16 -22.23
C LEU A 715 18.12 10.54 -22.15
N ARG A 716 18.40 11.20 -23.30
CA ARG A 716 18.88 12.59 -23.33
C ARG A 716 17.92 13.53 -22.63
N GLY A 717 16.62 13.37 -22.87
CA GLY A 717 15.58 14.11 -22.17
C GLY A 717 15.66 13.98 -20.65
N LEU A 718 15.91 12.78 -20.12
CA LEU A 718 15.99 12.52 -18.68
C LEU A 718 17.21 13.17 -18.03
N PHE A 719 18.41 13.04 -18.61
CA PHE A 719 19.62 13.63 -18.00
C PHE A 719 19.80 15.12 -18.33
N ALA A 720 19.19 15.64 -19.39
CA ALA A 720 19.29 17.05 -19.80
C ALA A 720 18.05 17.89 -19.45
N SER A 721 17.11 17.38 -18.65
CA SER A 721 15.97 18.16 -18.13
C SER A 721 16.02 18.27 -16.62
N PRO A 722 15.61 19.41 -16.04
CA PRO A 722 15.56 19.57 -14.60
C PRO A 722 14.48 18.65 -14.01
N LEU A 723 14.74 18.13 -12.81
CA LEU A 723 13.75 17.45 -11.97
C LEU A 723 12.61 18.42 -11.62
N LYS A 724 11.39 17.94 -11.36
CA LYS A 724 10.38 18.78 -10.71
C LYS A 724 10.73 18.94 -9.23
N LEU A 725 10.74 20.20 -8.74
CA LEU A 725 11.00 20.48 -7.33
C LEU A 725 9.79 20.06 -6.47
N PRO A 726 9.95 19.23 -5.43
CA PRO A 726 8.87 18.85 -4.51
C PRO A 726 8.62 19.96 -3.48
N LYS A 727 7.83 20.97 -3.87
CA LYS A 727 7.35 22.02 -2.95
C LYS A 727 6.03 21.57 -2.29
N PRO A 728 5.82 21.82 -0.98
CA PRO A 728 4.55 21.49 -0.32
C PRO A 728 3.30 22.07 -0.98
N SER A 729 3.40 23.23 -1.63
CA SER A 729 2.31 23.88 -2.39
C SER A 729 2.21 23.45 -3.86
N GLN A 730 3.16 22.65 -4.36
CA GLN A 730 3.20 22.16 -5.74
C GLN A 730 3.57 20.66 -5.75
N LEU A 731 2.71 19.80 -5.18
CA LEU A 731 3.03 18.38 -4.96
C LEU A 731 2.96 17.54 -6.23
N LEU A 732 1.77 17.16 -6.73
CA LEU A 732 1.62 16.34 -7.94
C LEU A 732 1.01 17.15 -9.08
N ASN A 733 1.57 17.01 -10.27
CA ASN A 733 1.08 17.70 -11.45
C ASN A 733 -0.25 17.08 -11.96
N THR A 734 -1.05 17.86 -12.69
CA THR A 734 -2.36 17.42 -13.20
C THR A 734 -2.33 16.28 -14.22
N GLU A 735 -1.18 15.94 -14.82
CA GLU A 735 -1.09 14.73 -15.65
C GLU A 735 -1.26 13.46 -14.80
N LEU A 736 -0.87 13.51 -13.52
CA LEU A 736 -0.98 12.40 -12.57
C LEU A 736 -2.28 12.42 -11.77
N THR A 737 -2.86 13.60 -11.50
CA THR A 737 -4.09 13.70 -10.69
C THR A 737 -5.36 13.76 -11.54
N GLU A 738 -5.27 14.30 -12.76
CA GLU A 738 -6.43 14.48 -13.64
C GLU A 738 -6.45 13.54 -14.83
N LYS A 739 -5.27 13.10 -15.31
CA LYS A 739 -5.13 12.38 -16.58
C LYS A 739 -4.47 11.01 -16.46
N LEU A 740 -4.26 10.51 -15.24
CA LEU A 740 -3.59 9.23 -15.06
C LEU A 740 -4.38 8.14 -15.76
N PHE A 741 -3.71 7.49 -16.72
CA PHE A 741 -4.30 6.46 -17.58
C PHE A 741 -5.58 6.92 -18.30
N ASN A 742 -5.75 8.22 -18.60
CA ASN A 742 -6.98 8.76 -19.21
C ASN A 742 -7.33 8.18 -20.59
N ARG A 743 -6.37 7.57 -21.27
CA ARG A 743 -6.57 6.81 -22.50
C ARG A 743 -7.19 5.42 -22.24
N ASN A 744 -7.26 5.00 -20.98
CA ASN A 744 -7.34 3.60 -20.52
C ASN A 744 -8.37 3.34 -19.43
N VAL A 745 -9.15 4.33 -19.06
CA VAL A 745 -10.23 4.17 -18.08
C VAL A 745 -11.35 5.10 -18.49
N ASP A 746 -12.59 4.66 -18.23
CA ASP A 746 -13.79 5.46 -18.47
C ASP A 746 -13.75 6.79 -17.71
N ILE A 747 -13.10 6.80 -16.55
CA ILE A 747 -12.71 8.00 -15.81
C ILE A 747 -11.23 7.93 -15.53
N ALA A 748 -10.48 8.92 -16.03
CA ALA A 748 -9.08 9.13 -15.69
C ALA A 748 -8.85 9.07 -14.17
N LEU A 749 -7.84 8.32 -13.73
CA LEU A 749 -7.55 8.16 -12.32
C LEU A 749 -6.81 9.36 -11.74
N ASP A 750 -6.52 9.25 -10.45
CA ASP A 750 -5.77 10.23 -9.68
C ASP A 750 -4.75 9.52 -8.79
N LEU A 751 -3.46 9.66 -9.11
CA LEU A 751 -2.38 8.97 -8.39
C LEU A 751 -2.32 9.35 -6.90
N ALA A 752 -2.61 10.61 -6.56
CA ALA A 752 -2.61 11.05 -5.16
C ALA A 752 -3.72 10.35 -4.39
N SER A 753 -4.92 10.29 -4.97
CA SER A 753 -6.07 9.60 -4.38
C SER A 753 -5.80 8.11 -4.20
N LEU A 754 -5.14 7.47 -5.19
CA LEU A 754 -4.75 6.06 -5.11
C LEU A 754 -3.73 5.80 -3.99
N ASN A 755 -2.76 6.70 -3.77
CA ASN A 755 -1.77 6.52 -2.68
C ASN A 755 -2.42 6.62 -1.29
N ILE A 756 -3.32 7.58 -1.11
CA ILE A 756 -4.09 7.72 0.14
C ILE A 756 -4.95 6.47 0.38
N GLN A 757 -5.72 6.05 -0.63
CA GLN A 757 -6.59 4.89 -0.53
C GLN A 757 -5.81 3.58 -0.30
N ARG A 758 -4.63 3.44 -0.92
CA ARG A 758 -3.74 2.28 -0.73
C ARG A 758 -3.16 2.20 0.68
N GLY A 759 -2.76 3.33 1.27
CA GLY A 759 -2.33 3.35 2.67
C GLY A 759 -3.43 2.88 3.63
N ARG A 760 -4.69 3.25 3.34
CA ARG A 760 -5.87 2.82 4.10
C ARG A 760 -6.22 1.34 3.90
N ASP A 761 -6.11 0.82 2.67
CA ASP A 761 -6.26 -0.60 2.34
C ASP A 761 -5.22 -1.49 3.03
N HIS A 762 -3.98 -1.01 3.13
CA HIS A 762 -2.90 -1.71 3.82
C HIS A 762 -2.96 -1.58 5.34
N GLY A 763 -3.93 -0.84 5.89
CA GLY A 763 -4.06 -0.61 7.32
C GLY A 763 -2.82 0.08 7.90
N LEU A 764 -2.24 1.05 7.20
CA LEU A 764 -1.11 1.81 7.73
C LEU A 764 -1.57 2.70 8.88
N PRO A 765 -0.86 2.70 10.03
CA PRO A 765 -1.04 3.71 11.07
C PRO A 765 -0.92 5.14 10.53
N GLY A 766 -1.56 6.07 11.25
CA GLY A 766 -1.54 7.50 10.91
C GLY A 766 -0.15 8.11 10.98
N TYR A 767 -0.01 9.28 10.35
CA TYR A 767 1.23 10.07 10.29
C TYR A 767 1.92 10.26 11.65
N ALA A 768 1.14 10.57 12.70
CA ALA A 768 1.64 10.80 14.06
C ALA A 768 2.37 9.58 14.65
N GLU A 769 1.89 8.37 14.36
CA GLU A 769 2.47 7.12 14.87
C GLU A 769 3.85 6.86 14.29
N TYR A 770 4.02 7.10 12.99
CA TYR A 770 5.33 6.95 12.34
C TYR A 770 6.31 8.05 12.73
N ARG A 771 5.84 9.28 13.04
CA ARG A 771 6.71 10.30 13.65
C ARG A 771 7.21 9.88 15.02
N ARG A 772 6.35 9.27 15.84
CA ARG A 772 6.75 8.70 17.13
C ARG A 772 7.78 7.59 16.95
N PHE A 773 7.56 6.67 16.00
CA PHE A 773 8.52 5.62 15.64
C PHE A 773 9.90 6.20 15.29
N CYS A 774 9.93 7.27 14.50
CA CYS A 774 11.17 7.95 14.09
C CYS A 774 11.75 8.91 15.14
N ASN A 775 11.23 8.91 16.37
CA ASN A 775 11.63 9.83 17.43
C ASN A 775 11.57 11.33 17.02
N LEU A 776 10.54 11.68 16.25
CA LEU A 776 10.27 13.04 15.78
C LEU A 776 9.16 13.69 16.61
N SER A 777 9.10 15.02 16.59
CA SER A 777 8.02 15.78 17.24
C SER A 777 6.64 15.34 16.72
N VAL A 778 5.74 14.96 17.62
CA VAL A 778 4.39 14.48 17.26
C VAL A 778 3.38 15.63 17.41
N PRO A 779 2.68 16.03 16.34
CA PRO A 779 1.69 17.10 16.43
C PRO A 779 0.43 16.61 17.16
N VAL A 780 0.12 17.22 18.31
CA VAL A 780 -1.11 16.94 19.08
C VAL A 780 -2.21 17.90 18.65
N ASN A 781 -1.85 19.14 18.30
CA ASN A 781 -2.76 20.15 17.79
C ASN A 781 -2.20 20.82 16.52
N TRP A 782 -2.95 21.75 15.94
CA TRP A 782 -2.56 22.40 14.68
C TRP A 782 -1.42 23.43 14.81
N VAL A 783 -1.15 23.96 16.01
CA VAL A 783 0.00 24.84 16.26
C VAL A 783 1.30 24.04 16.18
N ASP A 784 1.29 22.80 16.68
CA ASP A 784 2.44 21.90 16.61
C ASP A 784 2.85 21.53 15.17
N MET A 785 1.94 21.72 14.18
CA MET A 785 2.20 21.46 12.77
C MET A 785 3.04 22.56 12.10
N GLU A 786 2.97 23.80 12.58
CA GLU A 786 3.67 24.96 11.98
C GLU A 786 5.20 24.78 11.87
N PRO A 787 5.93 24.27 12.89
CA PRO A 787 7.36 24.01 12.75
C PRO A 787 7.69 22.82 11.82
N ILE A 788 6.74 21.92 11.58
CA ILE A 788 6.90 20.70 10.77
C ILE A 788 6.65 21.00 9.29
N VAL A 789 5.60 21.78 9.00
CA VAL A 789 5.17 22.16 7.66
C VAL A 789 5.33 23.66 7.49
N LYS A 790 6.29 24.06 6.66
CA LYS A 790 6.67 25.49 6.50
C LYS A 790 5.57 26.37 5.89
N ASP A 791 4.64 25.77 5.15
CA ASP A 791 3.63 26.50 4.37
C ASP A 791 2.30 26.59 5.14
N ALA A 792 1.93 27.81 5.55
CA ALA A 792 0.73 28.05 6.36
C ALA A 792 -0.59 27.73 5.63
N ASP A 793 -0.64 27.88 4.30
CA ASP A 793 -1.81 27.50 3.50
C ASP A 793 -1.98 25.97 3.49
N VAL A 794 -0.87 25.24 3.40
CA VAL A 794 -0.88 23.77 3.52
C VAL A 794 -1.39 23.33 4.89
N VAL A 795 -0.93 23.95 5.99
CA VAL A 795 -1.43 23.65 7.35
C VAL A 795 -2.94 23.94 7.47
N SER A 796 -3.41 25.06 6.93
CA SER A 796 -4.84 25.42 6.90
C SER A 796 -5.69 24.41 6.13
N LYS A 797 -5.21 23.94 4.98
CA LYS A 797 -5.86 22.90 4.17
C LYS A 797 -5.89 21.56 4.90
N LEU A 798 -4.77 21.13 5.50
CA LEU A 798 -4.72 19.92 6.32
C LEU A 798 -5.73 19.99 7.47
N ARG A 799 -5.82 21.14 8.15
CA ARG A 799 -6.81 21.39 9.20
C ARG A 799 -8.24 21.22 8.72
N THR A 800 -8.56 21.84 7.59
CA THR A 800 -9.90 21.78 6.99
C THR A 800 -10.27 20.38 6.55
N LEU A 801 -9.32 19.64 5.95
CA LEU A 801 -9.56 18.32 5.39
C LEU A 801 -9.62 17.21 6.46
N TYR A 802 -8.70 17.21 7.43
CA TYR A 802 -8.53 16.09 8.37
C TYR A 802 -9.15 16.32 9.75
N GLY A 803 -9.48 17.56 10.10
CA GLY A 803 -10.05 17.96 11.40
C GLY A 803 -9.08 17.89 12.57
N HIS A 804 -8.32 16.79 12.68
CA HIS A 804 -7.31 16.54 13.71
C HIS A 804 -5.97 16.05 13.10
N PRO A 805 -4.79 16.50 13.59
CA PRO A 805 -3.49 16.08 13.03
C PRO A 805 -3.24 14.56 13.06
N ALA A 806 -3.71 13.88 14.10
CA ALA A 806 -3.60 12.42 14.21
C ALA A 806 -4.36 11.65 13.10
N ASN A 807 -5.29 12.30 12.39
CA ASN A 807 -6.02 11.69 11.28
C ASN A 807 -5.25 11.74 9.95
N ILE A 808 -4.14 12.47 9.86
CA ILE A 808 -3.39 12.62 8.61
C ILE A 808 -2.88 11.25 8.15
N ASP A 809 -3.19 10.89 6.91
CA ASP A 809 -2.68 9.66 6.29
C ASP A 809 -1.16 9.79 6.09
N VAL A 810 -0.38 8.76 6.42
CA VAL A 810 1.10 8.83 6.48
C VAL A 810 1.73 9.34 5.19
N TRP A 811 1.18 8.98 4.01
CA TRP A 811 1.68 9.49 2.74
C TRP A 811 1.53 11.02 2.61
N VAL A 812 0.36 11.55 2.98
CA VAL A 812 0.06 12.99 2.92
C VAL A 812 0.93 13.77 3.91
N GLY A 813 1.06 13.25 5.13
CA GLY A 813 1.92 13.87 6.14
C GLY A 813 3.37 13.92 5.69
N GLY A 814 3.93 12.79 5.21
CA GLY A 814 5.34 12.73 4.82
C GLY A 814 5.71 13.61 3.61
N ILE A 815 4.83 13.76 2.61
CA ILE A 815 5.10 14.65 1.45
C ILE A 815 4.92 16.15 1.75
N THR A 816 4.23 16.50 2.83
CA THR A 816 3.99 17.91 3.21
C THR A 816 5.04 18.46 4.17
N GLU A 817 5.87 17.60 4.76
CA GLU A 817 6.95 18.03 5.65
C GLU A 817 7.94 18.99 4.98
N ARG A 818 8.50 19.88 5.80
CA ARG A 818 9.69 20.63 5.40
C ARG A 818 10.83 19.66 5.09
N ARG A 819 11.36 19.75 3.87
CA ARG A 819 12.53 18.97 3.42
C ARG A 819 13.80 19.35 4.16
N HIS A 820 14.72 18.40 4.29
CA HIS A 820 16.11 18.69 4.61
C HIS A 820 16.72 19.59 3.53
N SER A 821 17.60 20.52 3.91
CA SER A 821 18.20 21.49 2.99
C SER A 821 19.01 20.85 1.86
N GLU A 822 19.54 19.65 2.09
CA GLU A 822 20.38 18.91 1.15
C GLU A 822 19.65 17.76 0.44
N GLY A 823 18.39 17.49 0.80
CA GLY A 823 17.64 16.30 0.37
C GLY A 823 16.31 16.60 -0.31
N LEU A 824 15.64 15.53 -0.76
CA LEU A 824 14.35 15.58 -1.45
C LEU A 824 13.16 15.26 -0.55
N VAL A 825 13.40 14.70 0.64
CA VAL A 825 12.35 14.28 1.58
C VAL A 825 12.42 15.04 2.91
N GLY A 826 11.28 15.06 3.62
CA GLY A 826 11.22 15.51 5.01
C GLY A 826 11.74 14.45 6.00
N PRO A 827 11.95 14.82 7.28
CA PRO A 827 12.51 13.95 8.31
C PRO A 827 11.83 12.58 8.45
N LEU A 828 10.49 12.51 8.34
CA LEU A 828 9.78 11.24 8.50
C LEU A 828 10.15 10.24 7.41
N PHE A 829 10.08 10.68 6.15
CA PHE A 829 10.43 9.82 5.02
C PHE A 829 11.92 9.57 4.94
N ALA A 830 12.78 10.51 5.38
CA ALA A 830 14.21 10.26 5.51
C ALA A 830 14.47 9.09 6.48
N CYS A 831 13.84 9.08 7.65
CA CYS A 831 13.93 8.00 8.62
C CYS A 831 13.45 6.65 8.05
N ILE A 832 12.24 6.58 7.46
CA ILE A 832 11.68 5.32 6.96
C ILE A 832 12.48 4.78 5.76
N ILE A 833 12.90 5.66 4.84
CA ILE A 833 13.71 5.27 3.69
C ILE A 833 15.08 4.78 4.17
N ALA A 834 15.77 5.53 5.04
CA ALA A 834 17.06 5.11 5.56
C ALA A 834 16.97 3.77 6.32
N GLU A 835 15.95 3.58 7.16
CA GLU A 835 15.72 2.30 7.86
C GLU A 835 15.58 1.13 6.87
N GLN A 836 14.84 1.30 5.77
CA GLN A 836 14.70 0.25 4.77
C GLN A 836 16.00 -0.04 4.03
N PHE A 837 16.67 0.99 3.51
CA PHE A 837 17.92 0.81 2.76
C PHE A 837 19.04 0.27 3.67
N LYS A 838 19.08 0.65 4.95
CA LYS A 838 20.06 0.10 5.89
C LYS A 838 19.90 -1.41 6.03
N ARG A 839 18.67 -1.89 6.20
CA ARG A 839 18.36 -3.32 6.28
C ARG A 839 18.60 -4.06 4.97
N ALA A 840 18.22 -3.47 3.84
CA ALA A 840 18.48 -4.05 2.52
C ALA A 840 19.98 -4.17 2.22
N ARG A 841 20.84 -3.34 2.83
CA ARG A 841 22.30 -3.42 2.75
C ARG A 841 22.89 -4.42 3.73
N GLU A 842 22.51 -4.34 5.01
CA GLU A 842 23.12 -5.11 6.10
C GLU A 842 22.58 -6.53 6.19
N GLY A 843 21.32 -6.76 5.83
CA GLY A 843 20.69 -8.09 5.79
C GLY A 843 20.91 -8.83 4.48
N ASP A 844 21.75 -8.32 3.57
CA ASP A 844 22.04 -8.92 2.27
C ASP A 844 23.42 -9.59 2.26
N ARG A 845 23.44 -10.93 2.35
CA ARG A 845 24.68 -11.74 2.32
C ARG A 845 25.49 -11.54 1.05
N PHE A 846 24.82 -11.14 -0.04
CA PHE A 846 25.43 -10.93 -1.34
C PHE A 846 25.62 -9.44 -1.66
N TRP A 847 25.52 -8.55 -0.66
CA TRP A 847 25.86 -7.14 -0.79
C TRP A 847 27.24 -6.99 -1.44
N TYR A 848 27.36 -6.11 -2.42
CA TYR A 848 28.55 -6.08 -3.29
C TYR A 848 29.88 -5.76 -2.56
N GLU A 849 29.82 -5.14 -1.38
CA GLU A 849 31.01 -4.89 -0.55
C GLU A 849 31.24 -5.95 0.54
N ASN A 850 30.34 -6.94 0.68
CA ASN A 850 30.50 -8.01 1.65
C ASN A 850 31.73 -8.86 1.26
N PRO A 851 32.68 -9.11 2.19
CA PRO A 851 33.88 -9.90 1.89
C PRO A 851 33.52 -11.28 1.30
N GLY A 852 34.21 -11.66 0.23
CA GLY A 852 33.98 -12.92 -0.47
C GLY A 852 32.97 -12.84 -1.64
N VAL A 853 32.17 -11.77 -1.73
CA VAL A 853 31.27 -11.58 -2.88
C VAL A 853 32.08 -11.20 -4.13
N PHE A 854 32.99 -10.24 -4.02
CA PHE A 854 33.96 -9.88 -5.06
C PHE A 854 35.36 -9.79 -4.48
N THR A 855 36.37 -10.04 -5.31
CA THR A 855 37.76 -9.77 -4.93
C THR A 855 37.98 -8.24 -4.80
N PRO A 856 38.99 -7.78 -4.03
CA PRO A 856 39.27 -6.35 -3.90
C PRO A 856 39.48 -5.63 -5.24
N LEU A 857 40.12 -6.30 -6.22
CA LEU A 857 40.33 -5.76 -7.56
C LEU A 857 39.02 -5.66 -8.34
N GLN A 858 38.17 -6.69 -8.29
CA GLN A 858 36.83 -6.66 -8.89
C GLN A 858 35.99 -5.54 -8.29
N LEU A 859 35.98 -5.41 -6.97
CA LEU A 859 35.25 -4.36 -6.26
C LEU A 859 35.73 -2.96 -6.67
N GLN A 860 37.04 -2.76 -6.80
CA GLN A 860 37.61 -1.50 -7.29
C GLN A 860 37.10 -1.15 -8.70
N GLN A 861 36.97 -2.13 -9.59
CA GLN A 861 36.41 -1.88 -10.93
C GLN A 861 34.91 -1.61 -10.88
N ILE A 862 34.14 -2.35 -10.08
CA ILE A 862 32.68 -2.14 -9.92
C ILE A 862 32.40 -0.72 -9.42
N LYS A 863 33.19 -0.20 -8.48
CA LYS A 863 33.07 1.16 -7.93
C LYS A 863 33.37 2.29 -8.93
N LYS A 864 33.81 1.97 -10.16
CA LYS A 864 33.92 2.94 -11.26
C LYS A 864 32.61 3.11 -12.04
N SER A 865 31.64 2.21 -11.84
CA SER A 865 30.38 2.21 -12.57
C SER A 865 29.58 3.48 -12.27
N THR A 866 29.16 4.17 -13.32
CA THR A 866 28.29 5.34 -13.22
C THR A 866 27.15 5.20 -14.22
N LEU A 867 26.00 5.77 -13.89
CA LEU A 867 24.88 5.84 -14.82
C LEU A 867 25.26 6.52 -16.13
N SER A 868 26.13 7.53 -16.08
CA SER A 868 26.69 8.20 -17.25
C SER A 868 27.48 7.25 -18.15
N ARG A 869 28.30 6.37 -17.58
CA ARG A 869 29.03 5.34 -18.34
C ARG A 869 28.07 4.34 -18.98
N LEU A 870 27.04 3.89 -18.26
CA LEU A 870 25.99 3.01 -18.78
C LEU A 870 25.29 3.63 -20.00
N LEU A 871 24.97 4.92 -19.95
CA LEU A 871 24.39 5.67 -21.08
C LEU A 871 25.32 5.67 -22.29
N CYS A 872 26.61 5.92 -22.09
CA CYS A 872 27.60 5.92 -23.16
C CYS A 872 27.81 4.54 -23.80
N ASP A 873 27.84 3.47 -23.01
CA ASP A 873 28.07 2.11 -23.50
C ASP A 873 26.88 1.58 -24.32
N ASN A 874 25.67 1.98 -23.94
CA ASN A 874 24.43 1.33 -24.39
C ASN A 874 23.49 2.23 -25.20
N GLY A 875 23.73 3.55 -25.22
CA GLY A 875 23.05 4.48 -26.13
C GLY A 875 23.43 4.22 -27.59
N ASP A 876 22.53 4.57 -28.51
CA ASP A 876 22.75 4.41 -29.95
C ASP A 876 23.68 5.53 -30.48
N GLU A 877 23.46 6.77 -30.05
CA GLU A 877 24.20 7.99 -30.45
C GLU A 877 24.47 8.91 -29.23
N ILE A 878 24.65 8.35 -28.02
CA ILE A 878 25.03 9.13 -26.83
C ILE A 878 26.56 9.18 -26.73
N ASP A 879 27.16 10.26 -27.26
CA ASP A 879 28.61 10.50 -27.26
C ASP A 879 29.08 11.46 -26.15
N LYS A 880 28.13 12.20 -25.54
CA LYS A 880 28.37 13.16 -24.46
C LYS A 880 27.31 13.08 -23.37
N VAL A 881 27.75 13.13 -22.12
CA VAL A 881 26.90 13.09 -20.92
C VAL A 881 27.61 13.78 -19.75
N GLN A 882 26.88 14.22 -18.73
CA GLN A 882 27.49 14.76 -17.52
C GLN A 882 28.24 13.65 -16.76
N ARG A 883 29.29 13.99 -16.00
CA ARG A 883 29.97 12.99 -15.12
C ARG A 883 29.01 12.28 -14.17
N ASN A 884 28.00 13.01 -13.70
CA ASN A 884 26.92 12.46 -12.90
C ASN A 884 25.58 12.82 -13.57
N ALA A 885 24.95 11.84 -14.22
CA ALA A 885 23.68 12.01 -14.93
C ALA A 885 22.51 12.46 -14.02
N PHE A 886 22.64 12.36 -12.69
CA PHE A 886 21.66 12.90 -11.74
C PHE A 886 21.74 14.42 -11.56
N MET A 887 22.82 15.06 -12.03
CA MET A 887 23.00 16.51 -11.96
C MET A 887 22.50 17.17 -13.23
N PHE A 888 21.69 18.21 -13.08
CA PHE A 888 21.21 19.02 -14.20
C PHE A 888 22.25 20.10 -14.55
N PRO A 889 22.74 20.16 -15.81
CA PRO A 889 23.82 21.07 -16.21
C PRO A 889 23.34 22.48 -16.55
N GLY A 890 22.02 22.75 -16.48
CA GLY A 890 21.46 24.02 -16.92
C GLY A 890 21.74 24.28 -18.41
N ASN A 891 22.12 25.51 -18.72
CA ASN A 891 22.51 25.92 -20.09
C ASN A 891 24.00 25.72 -20.37
N SER A 892 24.77 25.14 -19.45
CA SER A 892 26.22 25.00 -19.62
C SER A 892 26.56 23.79 -20.50
N THR A 893 27.05 24.06 -21.70
CA THR A 893 27.60 23.02 -22.59
C THR A 893 28.91 22.43 -22.09
N GLN A 894 29.61 23.12 -21.17
CA GLN A 894 30.88 22.67 -20.60
C GLN A 894 30.72 21.52 -19.58
N LEU A 895 29.52 21.28 -19.07
CA LEU A 895 29.25 20.21 -18.09
C LEU A 895 28.98 18.84 -18.73
N TYR A 896 28.91 18.78 -20.05
CA TYR A 896 28.84 17.52 -20.80
C TYR A 896 30.26 17.08 -21.19
N GLU A 897 30.65 15.88 -20.79
CA GLU A 897 31.93 15.28 -21.14
C GLU A 897 31.75 14.26 -22.25
N LYS A 898 32.76 14.12 -23.11
CA LYS A 898 32.80 13.02 -24.08
C LYS A 898 32.87 11.69 -23.33
N CYS A 899 32.15 10.70 -23.83
CA CYS A 899 32.13 9.36 -23.26
C CYS A 899 33.53 8.75 -23.11
N GLU A 900 34.46 9.03 -24.03
CA GLU A 900 35.86 8.57 -23.97
C GLU A 900 36.61 9.00 -22.69
N ASN A 901 36.17 10.09 -22.05
CA ASN A 901 36.79 10.63 -20.83
C ASN A 901 36.21 10.02 -19.54
N LEU A 902 35.12 9.25 -19.64
CA LEU A 902 34.47 8.64 -18.49
C LEU A 902 35.10 7.27 -18.19
N PRO A 903 35.35 6.95 -16.91
CA PRO A 903 36.02 5.71 -16.53
C PRO A 903 35.19 4.49 -16.95
N GLU A 904 35.86 3.50 -17.54
CA GLU A 904 35.29 2.21 -17.89
C GLU A 904 35.56 1.16 -16.80
N VAL A 905 34.62 0.21 -16.65
CA VAL A 905 34.80 -0.97 -15.81
C VAL A 905 35.68 -1.97 -16.55
N ASN A 906 36.88 -2.23 -16.05
CA ASN A 906 37.77 -3.23 -16.66
C ASN A 906 37.33 -4.65 -16.28
N LEU A 907 36.64 -5.35 -17.20
CA LEU A 907 36.19 -6.73 -16.96
C LEU A 907 37.32 -7.78 -16.97
N ALA A 908 38.56 -7.43 -17.32
CA ALA A 908 39.67 -8.39 -17.33
C ALA A 908 39.97 -8.98 -15.94
N VAL A 909 39.63 -8.26 -14.86
CA VAL A 909 39.76 -8.75 -13.47
C VAL A 909 38.78 -9.87 -13.11
N PHE A 910 37.85 -10.20 -14.01
CA PHE A 910 36.92 -11.33 -13.92
C PHE A 910 37.36 -12.51 -14.79
N SER A 911 38.58 -12.47 -15.34
CA SER A 911 39.14 -13.61 -16.07
C SER A 911 39.55 -14.72 -15.09
N SER A 912 39.20 -15.95 -15.45
CA SER A 912 39.65 -17.18 -14.81
C SER A 912 40.90 -17.65 -15.57
N CYS A 913 42.06 -17.43 -14.96
CA CYS A 913 43.34 -17.87 -15.51
C CYS A 913 43.63 -19.31 -15.05
N CYS A 914 44.16 -20.15 -15.93
CA CYS A 914 44.58 -21.51 -15.58
C CYS A 914 45.86 -21.59 -14.73
N ASP A 915 46.61 -20.49 -14.51
CA ASP A 915 47.78 -20.45 -13.62
C ASP A 915 48.17 -18.99 -13.28
N SER A 916 49.02 -18.85 -12.26
CA SER A 916 49.60 -17.65 -11.61
C SER A 916 50.27 -16.60 -12.52
N ALA A 917 50.16 -16.70 -13.85
CA ALA A 917 50.60 -15.66 -14.79
C ALA A 917 49.76 -14.36 -14.72
N CYS A 918 48.68 -14.37 -13.94
CA CYS A 918 47.86 -13.19 -13.62
C CYS A 918 48.35 -12.49 -12.33
N GLU A 919 49.21 -13.14 -11.54
CA GLU A 919 49.97 -12.51 -10.46
C GLU A 919 51.22 -11.86 -11.06
N GLY A 920 51.05 -10.67 -11.65
CA GLY A 920 52.20 -9.88 -12.12
C GLY A 920 51.94 -8.88 -13.24
N SER A 921 50.77 -8.88 -13.89
CA SER A 921 50.42 -7.80 -14.83
C SER A 921 49.85 -6.58 -14.09
N THR A 922 50.64 -6.01 -13.18
CA THR A 922 50.37 -4.76 -12.46
C THR A 922 50.81 -3.52 -13.27
N GLY A 923 50.70 -3.56 -14.60
CA GLY A 923 51.10 -2.48 -15.48
C GLY A 923 49.94 -2.02 -16.35
N ALA A 924 49.45 -0.81 -16.09
CA ALA A 924 48.62 -0.07 -17.02
C ALA A 924 49.46 0.27 -18.25
N GLU A 925 49.27 -0.45 -19.36
CA GLU A 925 49.41 -0.02 -20.75
C GLU A 925 49.36 -1.27 -21.64
N GLU A 926 48.40 -1.27 -22.57
CA GLU A 926 48.21 -2.25 -23.65
C GLU A 926 48.32 -3.74 -23.26
N LEU A 927 47.19 -4.35 -22.92
CA LEU A 927 47.07 -5.80 -23.05
C LEU A 927 47.28 -6.14 -24.54
N PRO A 928 48.32 -6.91 -24.91
CA PRO A 928 48.50 -7.31 -26.30
C PRO A 928 47.27 -8.10 -26.71
N VAL A 929 46.72 -7.77 -27.87
CA VAL A 929 45.75 -8.60 -28.60
C VAL A 929 46.38 -9.98 -28.79
N ARG A 930 46.28 -10.85 -27.79
CA ARG A 930 46.79 -12.21 -27.87
C ARG A 930 45.84 -12.94 -28.80
N ARG A 931 46.39 -13.24 -29.98
CA ARG A 931 45.83 -14.12 -31.02
C ARG A 931 44.99 -15.22 -30.40
N ARG A 932 43.80 -15.47 -30.98
CA ARG A 932 42.99 -16.68 -30.78
C ARG A 932 43.92 -17.83 -30.38
N ARG A 933 43.88 -18.26 -29.12
CA ARG A 933 44.52 -19.51 -28.75
C ARG A 933 43.66 -20.59 -29.40
N THR A 934 44.07 -21.05 -30.57
CA THR A 934 43.55 -22.27 -31.18
C THR A 934 43.77 -23.41 -30.18
N LEU A 935 42.78 -24.29 -30.08
CA LEU A 935 42.87 -25.56 -29.36
C LEU A 935 44.14 -26.27 -29.82
N LYS A 936 45.16 -26.40 -28.96
CA LYS A 936 46.46 -26.94 -29.38
C LYS A 936 46.48 -28.47 -29.52
N GLY A 937 45.43 -29.15 -29.08
CA GLY A 937 45.30 -30.60 -29.24
C GLY A 937 44.02 -31.17 -28.62
N CYS A 938 43.68 -32.39 -29.04
CA CYS A 938 42.56 -33.20 -28.57
C CYS A 938 43.07 -34.56 -28.07
N GLU A 939 42.46 -35.11 -27.04
CA GLU A 939 42.73 -36.48 -26.57
C GLU A 939 41.54 -37.37 -26.90
N LYS A 940 41.77 -38.41 -27.69
CA LYS A 940 40.79 -39.42 -28.09
C LYS A 940 41.37 -40.79 -27.74
N ASP A 941 40.62 -41.59 -26.97
CA ASP A 941 41.01 -42.96 -26.59
C ASP A 941 42.41 -43.10 -25.97
N GLY A 942 42.89 -42.05 -25.27
CA GLY A 942 44.21 -42.03 -24.63
C GLY A 942 45.38 -41.59 -25.52
N GLU A 943 45.13 -41.24 -26.79
CA GLU A 943 46.12 -40.71 -27.72
C GLU A 943 45.98 -39.18 -27.91
N ARG A 944 47.13 -38.48 -27.97
CA ARG A 944 47.22 -37.01 -28.06
C ARG A 944 47.39 -36.59 -29.52
N HIS A 945 46.44 -35.82 -30.04
CA HIS A 945 46.50 -35.23 -31.39
C HIS A 945 46.85 -33.74 -31.33
N ASN A 946 47.75 -33.28 -32.21
CA ASN A 946 48.18 -31.88 -32.33
C ASN A 946 47.50 -31.19 -33.53
N ASP A 947 47.55 -29.85 -33.53
CA ASP A 947 46.94 -28.85 -34.44
C ASP A 947 47.21 -29.00 -35.98
N ARG A 948 47.70 -30.15 -36.46
CA ARG A 948 48.03 -30.43 -37.88
C ARG A 948 47.18 -31.52 -38.55
N GLU A 949 46.22 -32.10 -37.84
CA GLU A 949 45.28 -33.07 -38.39
C GLU A 949 43.87 -32.45 -38.43
N GLU A 950 43.07 -32.74 -39.48
CA GLU A 950 41.73 -32.18 -39.65
C GLU A 950 40.75 -32.79 -38.62
N TRP A 951 40.26 -31.98 -37.68
CA TRP A 951 39.23 -32.41 -36.73
C TRP A 951 38.05 -31.45 -36.71
N ARG A 952 36.83 -31.99 -36.52
CA ARG A 952 35.62 -31.18 -36.33
C ARG A 952 35.52 -30.73 -34.88
N LYS A 953 35.21 -29.43 -34.70
CA LYS A 953 35.12 -28.74 -33.40
C LYS A 953 33.97 -29.28 -32.52
N ASP A 954 33.05 -30.01 -33.15
CA ASP A 954 31.77 -30.48 -32.67
C ASP A 954 31.88 -31.72 -31.73
N GLU A 955 33.07 -32.31 -31.58
CA GLU A 955 33.30 -33.59 -30.88
C GLU A 955 33.96 -33.46 -29.49
N CYS A 956 34.27 -32.25 -29.01
CA CYS A 956 34.94 -32.02 -27.72
C CYS A 956 33.95 -31.68 -26.61
N THR A 957 33.87 -32.50 -25.55
CA THR A 957 32.86 -32.34 -24.47
C THR A 957 33.43 -32.12 -23.07
N LYS A 958 34.74 -32.32 -22.84
CA LYS A 958 35.38 -32.03 -21.53
C LYS A 958 36.77 -31.44 -21.68
N CYS A 959 36.97 -30.19 -21.26
CA CYS A 959 38.30 -29.58 -21.22
C CYS A 959 38.89 -29.62 -19.80
N ARG A 960 40.14 -30.08 -19.69
CA ARG A 960 40.96 -30.09 -18.46
C ARG A 960 42.17 -29.18 -18.62
N CYS A 961 42.59 -28.51 -17.54
CA CYS A 961 43.81 -27.71 -17.54
C CYS A 961 44.96 -28.52 -16.96
N GLU A 962 46.04 -28.68 -17.72
CA GLU A 962 47.22 -29.46 -17.32
C GLU A 962 48.49 -28.73 -17.82
N GLY A 963 49.34 -28.26 -16.89
CA GLY A 963 50.59 -27.55 -17.21
C GLY A 963 50.41 -26.24 -18.00
N GLY A 964 49.44 -25.41 -17.63
CA GLY A 964 49.17 -24.13 -18.31
C GLY A 964 48.58 -24.24 -19.72
N THR A 965 48.20 -25.45 -20.15
CA THR A 965 47.60 -25.73 -21.46
C THR A 965 46.21 -26.32 -21.26
N ILE A 966 45.24 -25.84 -22.06
CA ILE A 966 43.89 -26.39 -22.10
C ILE A 966 43.91 -27.63 -22.99
N TRP A 967 43.59 -28.78 -22.41
CA TRP A 967 43.45 -30.06 -23.09
C TRP A 967 41.97 -30.42 -23.15
N CYS A 968 41.40 -30.60 -24.34
CA CYS A 968 40.01 -31.04 -24.47
C CYS A 968 39.98 -32.53 -24.81
N ALA A 969 39.32 -33.32 -23.97
CA ALA A 969 39.07 -34.73 -24.17
C ALA A 969 37.78 -34.91 -24.97
N ALA A 970 37.84 -35.78 -25.97
CA ALA A 970 36.67 -36.33 -26.63
C ALA A 970 36.17 -37.52 -25.80
N THR A 971 35.06 -37.37 -25.10
CA THR A 971 34.26 -38.54 -24.70
C THR A 971 33.25 -38.81 -25.81
N CYS A 972 33.49 -39.84 -26.62
CA CYS A 972 32.45 -40.39 -27.49
C CYS A 972 31.30 -40.87 -26.61
N LYS A 973 30.08 -40.44 -26.94
CA LYS A 973 28.84 -41.04 -26.42
C LYS A 973 28.31 -42.03 -27.43
#